data_AF-A0A667X971-F1
#
_entry.id   AF-A0A667X971-F1
#
_cell.length_a   1.000
_cell.length_b   1.000
_cell.length_c   1.000
_cell.angle_alpha   90.00
_cell.angle_beta   90.00
_cell.angle_gamma   90.00
#
_symmetry.space_group_name_H-M   'P 1'
#
loop_
_entity.id
_entity.type
_entity.pdbx_description
1 polymer ?
#
loop_
_entity_poly.entity_id
_entity_poly.type
_entity_poly.pdbx_seq_one_letter_code
_entity_poly.pdbx_strand_id
1 'polypeptide(L)'
;LNRRRVTMQFLGRLLDTVSSVSNLFSNPYRVREVPLSDYGGGGGRVRLKEEGRMVLYRNPPSQSWDCLLMCPETPTVALRLFQVASEEDAMNWFPQYALKLRPFYETLPLKAETTQPIVDCLRNHPDWSSAHIAVDTGLRECLKHNYVQSQINARDASGQTPLHLACERGDTVCVKELLEESQARTDIRDRNGETPMHCAAKQDSAVIIQVLCSRLCAGVNELNSNGETPIHVACRLGRIEAVNALLGGGARCDIIGSRGYPIHAAMKYSEKSCAEAILIADPSQLQAEDAVYGGTPLHWSKTAEMCRMLLEHGCAVNFLSKTGESALHILTKKGRFEAAMVLLTHGANANLRGQDGNTALHLAMKMDHMDLIKALIVFGADVEIHNDLGETPGLIAARTSKGPNRKILLDMLCSVGVQRCLPPSPNSPPPSSAKATSPGIGFEDIMHVAAAVGAMSKSTSVVDGFKAGRKRMDRLLCLDGGGIKGLVLIQMLIALEKEAGRPTRELFDWVSGTSTGGILALAIIHGKSMEYLRCLYFRMKEQVFKGSRPYESAPLEDFLKKEFGENTKMTDVRYPRVMVTSVLADRHPGELHIFRNYDPPSIHREPPYATTATFKPLTIPQGWEDEDVLIVGFTEKPPRKRRKVTDEEQLVWRAARSSGAAPTYFRPMGRFLDGGLLANNPTLDAMTEIHQHNKALKTEGRAEEVQKLGIVVSLGTGKPPQVVVSSVDVFRPSNPLELAKSFVGAKELGKMLVDCCTDSDGCAVDRARSWCEMTDTIYHRLSPQLSQEVMLDEVSDAVLVDMLWETQMYLYEKREILQSLAKQLLDN
;
A
#
# COMPACT_ATOMS: atom_id res chain seq x y z
N LEU A 1 -60.92 -57.88 29.78
CA LEU A 1 -61.34 -56.67 30.54
C LEU A 1 -60.41 -56.27 31.71
N ASN A 2 -59.18 -56.82 31.86
CA ASN A 2 -58.28 -56.44 32.97
C ASN A 2 -56.85 -56.00 32.57
N ARG A 3 -56.62 -55.53 31.33
CA ARG A 3 -55.32 -55.00 30.89
C ARG A 3 -55.31 -53.54 30.43
N ARG A 4 -56.44 -52.82 30.51
CA ARG A 4 -56.55 -51.39 30.16
C ARG A 4 -56.69 -50.43 31.35
N ARG A 5 -56.73 -50.93 32.60
CA ARG A 5 -56.86 -50.09 33.81
C ARG A 5 -55.56 -49.76 34.54
N VAL A 6 -54.47 -50.50 34.28
CA VAL A 6 -53.18 -50.27 34.96
C VAL A 6 -52.31 -49.22 34.24
N THR A 7 -52.45 -49.05 32.93
CA THR A 7 -51.69 -48.06 32.15
C THR A 7 -52.18 -46.62 32.32
N MET A 8 -53.46 -46.39 32.62
CA MET A 8 -53.99 -45.02 32.86
C MET A 8 -53.63 -44.45 34.24
N GLN A 9 -53.45 -45.28 35.27
CA GLN A 9 -53.01 -44.81 36.59
C GLN A 9 -51.50 -44.54 36.67
N PHE A 10 -50.70 -45.22 35.84
CA PHE A 10 -49.26 -44.96 35.75
C PHE A 10 -48.95 -43.71 34.92
N LEU A 11 -49.69 -43.47 33.82
CA LEU A 11 -49.59 -42.24 33.03
C LEU A 11 -50.12 -40.99 33.77
N GLY A 12 -51.18 -41.12 34.58
CA GLY A 12 -51.65 -40.02 35.44
C GLY A 12 -50.64 -39.60 36.49
N ARG A 13 -49.98 -40.57 37.16
CA ARG A 13 -48.92 -40.26 38.13
C ARG A 13 -47.64 -39.74 37.49
N LEU A 14 -47.30 -40.17 36.26
CA LEU A 14 -46.16 -39.63 35.51
C LEU A 14 -46.43 -38.20 35.00
N LEU A 15 -47.66 -37.87 34.60
CA LEU A 15 -48.04 -36.51 34.21
C LEU A 15 -48.10 -35.56 35.41
N ASP A 16 -48.52 -36.03 36.58
CA ASP A 16 -48.49 -35.24 37.83
C ASP A 16 -47.06 -35.06 38.38
N THR A 17 -46.17 -36.07 38.22
CA THR A 17 -44.74 -35.90 38.54
C THR A 17 -44.00 -35.06 37.50
N VAL A 18 -44.36 -35.11 36.22
CA VAL A 18 -43.74 -34.26 35.19
C VAL A 18 -44.21 -32.81 35.30
N SER A 19 -45.45 -32.52 35.71
CA SER A 19 -45.91 -31.14 35.99
C SER A 19 -45.24 -30.55 37.25
N SER A 20 -44.99 -31.36 38.28
CA SER A 20 -44.29 -30.92 39.50
C SER A 20 -42.77 -30.80 39.30
N VAL A 21 -42.16 -31.67 38.48
CA VAL A 21 -40.73 -31.58 38.12
C VAL A 21 -40.48 -30.46 37.09
N SER A 22 -41.42 -30.13 36.21
CA SER A 22 -41.29 -28.96 35.33
C SER A 22 -41.48 -27.62 36.04
N ASN A 23 -42.13 -27.59 37.21
CA ASN A 23 -42.19 -26.42 38.09
C ASN A 23 -40.93 -26.26 38.95
N LEU A 24 -40.19 -27.34 39.23
CA LEU A 24 -38.89 -27.29 39.93
C LEU A 24 -37.77 -26.66 39.10
N PHE A 25 -37.90 -26.67 37.77
CA PHE A 25 -36.94 -26.07 36.83
C PHE A 25 -37.51 -24.87 36.05
N SER A 26 -38.71 -24.40 36.38
CA SER A 26 -39.26 -23.21 35.76
C SER A 26 -38.72 -21.94 36.38
N ASN A 27 -38.15 -21.05 35.56
CA ASN A 27 -37.74 -19.71 35.98
C ASN A 27 -38.89 -19.03 36.78
N PRO A 28 -38.67 -18.68 38.06
CA PRO A 28 -39.71 -18.14 38.94
C PRO A 28 -40.26 -16.78 38.47
N TYR A 29 -39.60 -16.14 37.51
CA TYR A 29 -40.00 -14.85 36.93
C TYR A 29 -40.50 -14.98 35.48
N ARG A 30 -40.88 -16.20 35.06
CA ARG A 30 -41.47 -16.41 33.74
C ARG A 30 -42.94 -15.97 33.77
N VAL A 31 -43.27 -15.03 32.89
CA VAL A 31 -44.62 -14.55 32.67
C VAL A 31 -45.47 -15.67 32.07
N ARG A 32 -46.59 -16.01 32.73
CA ARG A 32 -47.52 -17.05 32.28
C ARG A 32 -48.96 -16.57 32.34
N GLU A 33 -49.74 -16.93 31.33
CA GLU A 33 -51.20 -16.80 31.38
C GLU A 33 -51.77 -17.83 32.35
N VAL A 34 -52.58 -17.37 33.30
CA VAL A 34 -53.18 -18.19 34.34
C VAL A 34 -54.68 -17.92 34.46
N PRO A 35 -55.53 -18.97 34.59
CA PRO A 35 -56.95 -18.78 34.80
C PRO A 35 -57.24 -18.06 36.11
N LEU A 36 -58.09 -17.03 36.08
CA LEU A 36 -58.49 -16.30 37.29
C LEU A 36 -59.30 -17.17 38.27
N SER A 37 -59.94 -18.23 37.78
CA SER A 37 -60.60 -19.25 38.61
C SER A 37 -59.66 -19.89 39.63
N ASP A 38 -58.36 -19.99 39.32
CA ASP A 38 -57.38 -20.61 40.21
C ASP A 38 -57.04 -19.71 41.41
N TYR A 39 -57.45 -18.44 41.36
CA TYR A 39 -57.18 -17.41 42.38
C TYR A 39 -58.47 -16.88 43.03
N GLY A 40 -59.65 -17.25 42.52
CA GLY A 40 -60.94 -16.86 43.07
C GLY A 40 -61.47 -17.88 44.09
N GLY A 41 -61.62 -17.44 45.36
CA GLY A 41 -62.56 -17.97 46.37
C GLY A 41 -62.49 -19.44 46.84
N GLY A 42 -61.97 -20.38 46.05
CA GLY A 42 -61.98 -21.82 46.34
C GLY A 42 -60.61 -22.51 46.43
N GLY A 43 -59.52 -21.80 46.07
CA GLY A 43 -58.17 -22.39 45.91
C GLY A 43 -57.18 -22.17 47.07
N GLY A 44 -57.59 -21.63 48.22
CA GLY A 44 -56.73 -21.46 49.41
C GLY A 44 -55.65 -20.37 49.32
N ARG A 45 -55.53 -19.63 48.20
CA ARG A 45 -54.59 -18.51 48.03
C ARG A 45 -55.14 -17.23 48.68
N VAL A 46 -54.32 -16.55 49.48
CA VAL A 46 -54.71 -15.35 50.24
C VAL A 46 -54.22 -14.11 49.52
N ARG A 47 -55.12 -13.16 49.25
CA ARG A 47 -54.77 -11.85 48.69
C ARG A 47 -54.05 -11.00 49.74
N LEU A 48 -52.84 -10.54 49.44
CA LEU A 48 -52.02 -9.74 50.35
C LEU A 48 -52.10 -8.24 50.06
N LYS A 49 -51.94 -7.86 48.79
CA LYS A 49 -51.86 -6.45 48.37
C LYS A 49 -52.42 -6.26 46.97
N GLU A 50 -53.00 -5.10 46.71
CA GLU A 50 -53.50 -4.67 45.40
C GLU A 50 -53.04 -3.24 45.13
N GLU A 51 -52.39 -3.03 43.97
CA GLU A 51 -52.01 -1.71 43.48
C GLU A 51 -52.34 -1.62 41.99
N GLY A 52 -53.29 -0.76 41.62
CA GLY A 52 -53.78 -0.64 40.24
C GLY A 52 -54.35 -1.96 39.72
N ARG A 53 -53.85 -2.44 38.58
CA ARG A 53 -54.24 -3.74 38.00
C ARG A 53 -53.42 -4.93 38.52
N MET A 54 -52.56 -4.72 39.52
CA MET A 54 -51.65 -5.75 40.03
C MET A 54 -52.07 -6.24 41.41
N VAL A 55 -52.01 -7.55 41.61
CA VAL A 55 -52.43 -8.21 42.85
C VAL A 55 -51.39 -9.23 43.30
N LEU A 56 -50.95 -9.11 44.55
CA LEU A 56 -50.06 -10.07 45.20
C LEU A 56 -50.86 -11.10 45.98
N TYR A 57 -50.64 -12.38 45.70
CA TYR A 57 -51.23 -13.50 46.41
C TYR A 57 -50.17 -14.30 47.16
N ARG A 58 -50.49 -14.72 48.38
CA ARG A 58 -49.78 -15.80 49.07
C ARG A 58 -50.44 -17.12 48.72
N ASN A 59 -49.65 -18.12 48.36
CA ASN A 59 -50.11 -19.47 48.09
C ASN A 59 -49.64 -20.41 49.24
N PRO A 60 -50.46 -20.62 50.28
CA PRO A 60 -50.10 -21.48 51.42
C PRO A 60 -49.65 -22.90 51.05
N PRO A 61 -50.31 -23.64 50.13
CA PRO A 61 -49.92 -25.02 49.81
C PRO A 61 -48.58 -25.15 49.07
N SER A 62 -48.12 -24.12 48.35
CA SER A 62 -46.82 -24.14 47.66
C SER A 62 -45.75 -23.28 48.32
N GLN A 63 -46.06 -22.64 49.46
CA GLN A 63 -45.21 -21.64 50.14
C GLN A 63 -44.60 -20.61 49.16
N SER A 64 -45.43 -20.12 48.23
CA SER A 64 -44.99 -19.16 47.21
C SER A 64 -45.83 -17.89 47.22
N TRP A 65 -45.26 -16.81 46.68
CA TRP A 65 -45.92 -15.53 46.44
C TRP A 65 -46.04 -15.32 44.95
N ASP A 66 -47.28 -15.18 44.48
CA ASP A 66 -47.63 -15.03 43.07
C ASP A 66 -48.07 -13.57 42.83
N CYS A 67 -47.44 -12.88 41.89
CA CYS A 67 -47.86 -11.55 41.45
C CYS A 67 -48.63 -11.63 40.13
N LEU A 68 -49.88 -11.21 40.13
CA LEU A 68 -50.76 -11.23 38.97
C LEU A 68 -51.01 -9.82 38.43
N LEU A 69 -51.03 -9.69 37.11
CA LEU A 69 -51.52 -8.53 36.38
C LEU A 69 -52.88 -8.87 35.75
N MET A 70 -53.90 -8.10 36.12
CA MET A 70 -55.25 -8.20 35.61
C MET A 70 -55.34 -7.52 34.23
N CYS A 71 -55.74 -8.27 33.20
CA CYS A 71 -55.90 -7.76 31.85
C CYS A 71 -57.40 -7.59 31.55
N PRO A 72 -57.92 -6.35 31.42
CA PRO A 72 -59.35 -6.09 31.18
C PRO A 72 -59.87 -6.71 29.88
N GLU A 73 -59.00 -6.91 28.89
CA GLU A 73 -59.35 -7.45 27.58
C GLU A 73 -59.66 -8.95 27.64
N THR A 74 -59.12 -9.66 28.64
CA THR A 74 -59.33 -11.09 28.88
C THR A 74 -59.74 -11.33 30.35
N PRO A 75 -60.99 -11.04 30.74
CA PRO A 75 -61.42 -11.05 32.14
C PRO A 75 -61.38 -12.42 32.82
N THR A 76 -61.12 -13.51 32.07
CA THR A 76 -61.00 -14.88 32.58
C THR A 76 -59.55 -15.32 32.81
N VAL A 77 -58.56 -14.56 32.33
CA VAL A 77 -57.13 -14.91 32.35
C VAL A 77 -56.32 -13.72 32.87
N ALA A 78 -55.40 -13.98 33.80
CA ALA A 78 -54.43 -12.99 34.29
C ALA A 78 -53.01 -13.39 33.90
N LEU A 79 -52.10 -12.41 33.85
CA LEU A 79 -50.67 -12.66 33.63
C LEU A 79 -49.96 -12.79 34.97
N ARG A 80 -49.46 -13.98 35.28
CA ARG A 80 -48.57 -14.18 36.43
C ARG A 80 -47.19 -13.66 36.06
N LEU A 81 -46.74 -12.59 36.72
CA LEU A 81 -45.45 -11.92 36.46
C LEU A 81 -44.29 -12.63 37.16
N PHE A 82 -44.51 -13.10 38.39
CA PHE A 82 -43.54 -13.93 39.12
C PHE A 82 -44.24 -14.85 40.12
N GLN A 83 -43.51 -15.90 40.50
CA GLN A 83 -43.82 -16.87 41.54
C GLN A 83 -42.54 -17.14 42.34
N VAL A 84 -42.38 -16.43 43.46
CA VAL A 84 -41.16 -16.49 44.29
C VAL A 84 -41.43 -17.22 45.60
N ALA A 85 -40.41 -17.87 46.17
CA ALA A 85 -40.51 -18.63 47.42
C ALA A 85 -40.16 -17.80 48.67
N SER A 86 -39.69 -16.56 48.51
CA SER A 86 -39.33 -15.65 49.61
C SER A 86 -40.33 -14.51 49.72
N GLU A 87 -40.82 -14.26 50.93
CA GLU A 87 -41.68 -13.13 51.25
C GLU A 87 -40.96 -11.80 51.03
N GLU A 88 -39.67 -11.75 51.37
CA GLU A 88 -38.83 -10.55 51.26
C GLU A 88 -38.67 -10.13 49.79
N ASP A 89 -38.40 -11.10 48.90
CA ASP A 89 -38.30 -10.84 47.46
C ASP A 89 -39.64 -10.36 46.88
N ALA A 90 -40.75 -11.01 47.28
CA ALA A 90 -42.08 -10.63 46.82
C ALA A 90 -42.45 -9.18 47.22
N MET A 91 -42.14 -8.81 48.47
CA MET A 91 -42.43 -7.48 48.99
C MET A 91 -41.47 -6.41 48.43
N ASN A 92 -40.25 -6.78 48.04
CA ASN A 92 -39.31 -5.88 47.38
C ASN A 92 -39.69 -5.60 45.91
N TRP A 93 -40.06 -6.64 45.16
CA TRP A 93 -40.37 -6.52 43.72
C TRP A 93 -41.77 -5.96 43.44
N PHE A 94 -42.77 -6.30 44.26
CA PHE A 94 -44.17 -5.91 43.99
C PHE A 94 -44.37 -4.39 43.83
N PRO A 95 -43.86 -3.51 44.72
CA PRO A 95 -44.02 -2.06 44.55
C PRO A 95 -43.30 -1.52 43.32
N GLN A 96 -42.12 -2.07 42.98
CA GLN A 96 -41.37 -1.65 41.80
C GLN A 96 -42.11 -2.00 40.51
N TYR A 97 -42.70 -3.20 40.45
CA TYR A 97 -43.48 -3.63 39.30
C TYR A 97 -44.77 -2.83 39.19
N ALA A 98 -45.49 -2.61 40.30
CA ALA A 98 -46.72 -1.83 40.32
C ALA A 98 -46.52 -0.39 39.81
N LEU A 99 -45.41 0.25 40.21
CA LEU A 99 -45.07 1.59 39.78
C LEU A 99 -44.62 1.63 38.31
N LYS A 100 -43.72 0.74 37.92
CA LYS A 100 -43.04 0.84 36.62
C LYS A 100 -43.81 0.19 35.46
N LEU A 101 -44.67 -0.81 35.71
CA LEU A 101 -45.50 -1.46 34.67
C LEU A 101 -46.75 -0.67 34.31
N ARG A 102 -47.18 0.27 35.17
CA ARG A 102 -48.39 1.05 34.98
C ARG A 102 -48.51 1.72 33.61
N PRO A 103 -47.49 2.43 33.11
CA PRO A 103 -47.57 3.06 31.80
C PRO A 103 -47.73 2.10 30.63
N PHE A 104 -47.39 0.81 30.79
CA PHE A 104 -47.39 -0.17 29.71
C PHE A 104 -48.76 -0.83 29.53
N TYR A 105 -49.45 -1.19 30.63
CA TYR A 105 -50.79 -1.77 30.54
C TYR A 105 -51.90 -0.73 30.37
N GLU A 106 -51.63 0.55 30.64
CA GLU A 106 -52.57 1.65 30.40
C GLU A 106 -52.58 2.07 28.93
N THR A 107 -51.47 1.89 28.20
CA THR A 107 -51.33 2.26 26.78
C THR A 107 -51.53 1.09 25.83
N LEU A 108 -51.12 -0.13 26.20
CA LEU A 108 -51.12 -1.30 25.32
C LEU A 108 -51.78 -2.51 25.99
N PRO A 109 -52.49 -3.36 25.22
CA PRO A 109 -52.95 -4.65 25.71
C PRO A 109 -51.74 -5.58 25.88
N LEU A 110 -51.38 -5.87 27.12
CA LEU A 110 -50.22 -6.69 27.45
C LEU A 110 -50.55 -8.19 27.30
N LYS A 111 -49.69 -8.91 26.56
CA LYS A 111 -49.69 -10.38 26.46
C LYS A 111 -48.47 -10.95 27.17
N ALA A 112 -48.45 -12.27 27.42
CA ALA A 112 -47.29 -12.90 28.06
C ALA A 112 -45.97 -12.64 27.31
N GLU A 113 -46.01 -12.69 25.97
CA GLU A 113 -44.85 -12.48 25.09
C GLU A 113 -44.28 -11.06 25.16
N THR A 114 -45.15 -10.04 25.22
CA THR A 114 -44.72 -8.63 25.29
C THR A 114 -44.35 -8.20 26.70
N THR A 115 -44.91 -8.86 27.71
CA THR A 115 -44.68 -8.53 29.13
C THR A 115 -43.39 -9.14 29.66
N GLN A 116 -42.98 -10.31 29.13
CA GLN A 116 -41.76 -10.99 29.55
C GLN A 116 -40.50 -10.11 29.39
N PRO A 117 -40.24 -9.46 28.23
CA PRO A 117 -39.10 -8.54 28.08
C PRO A 117 -39.13 -7.38 29.08
N ILE A 118 -40.31 -6.79 29.33
CA ILE A 118 -40.46 -5.65 30.27
C ILE A 118 -40.09 -6.09 31.70
N VAL A 119 -40.60 -7.25 32.13
CA VAL A 119 -40.33 -7.84 33.44
C VAL A 119 -38.85 -8.23 33.58
N ASP A 120 -38.26 -8.78 32.52
CA ASP A 120 -36.83 -9.11 32.51
C ASP A 120 -35.96 -7.86 32.59
N CYS A 121 -36.27 -6.78 31.86
CA CYS A 121 -35.59 -5.49 31.96
C CYS A 121 -35.69 -4.89 33.37
N LEU A 122 -36.88 -4.92 33.97
CA LEU A 122 -37.11 -4.43 35.34
C LEU A 122 -36.24 -5.13 36.39
N ARG A 123 -36.01 -6.43 36.21
CA ARG A 123 -35.20 -7.23 37.12
C ARG A 123 -33.71 -7.04 36.86
N ASN A 124 -33.30 -6.98 35.60
CA ASN A 124 -31.89 -6.82 35.22
C ASN A 124 -31.37 -5.42 35.54
N HIS A 125 -32.25 -4.41 35.48
CA HIS A 125 -31.92 -2.99 35.71
C HIS A 125 -32.95 -2.33 36.66
N PRO A 126 -32.85 -2.59 37.98
CA PRO A 126 -33.82 -2.08 38.96
C PRO A 126 -33.79 -0.54 39.12
N ASP A 127 -32.73 0.12 38.66
CA ASP A 127 -32.51 1.56 38.64
C ASP A 127 -33.14 2.27 37.42
N TRP A 128 -33.50 1.52 36.37
CA TRP A 128 -34.07 2.08 35.16
C TRP A 128 -35.45 2.68 35.36
N SER A 129 -35.69 3.85 34.77
CA SER A 129 -37.02 4.46 34.72
C SER A 129 -37.93 3.76 33.71
N SER A 130 -39.24 4.01 33.78
CA SER A 130 -40.19 3.46 32.79
C SER A 130 -39.87 3.93 31.36
N ALA A 131 -39.20 5.09 31.21
CA ALA A 131 -38.73 5.58 29.91
C ALA A 131 -37.56 4.75 29.35
N HIS A 132 -36.58 4.37 30.18
CA HIS A 132 -35.48 3.49 29.75
C HIS A 132 -36.04 2.14 29.28
N ILE A 133 -37.00 1.59 30.02
CA ILE A 133 -37.63 0.31 29.68
C ILE A 133 -38.46 0.40 28.39
N ALA A 134 -39.19 1.50 28.19
CA ALA A 134 -39.94 1.73 26.95
C ALA A 134 -39.02 1.78 25.72
N VAL A 135 -37.88 2.49 25.83
CA VAL A 135 -36.84 2.51 24.79
C VAL A 135 -36.21 1.13 24.59
N ASP A 136 -35.88 0.42 25.68
CA ASP A 136 -35.24 -0.89 25.60
C ASP A 136 -36.13 -1.89 24.84
N THR A 137 -37.37 -2.02 25.29
CA THR A 137 -38.34 -2.97 24.74
C THR A 137 -38.92 -2.57 23.39
N GLY A 138 -38.58 -1.39 22.86
CA GLY A 138 -39.12 -0.88 21.58
C GLY A 138 -40.59 -0.48 21.65
N LEU A 139 -41.17 -0.32 22.85
CA LEU A 139 -42.56 0.04 23.08
C LEU A 139 -42.77 1.55 22.98
N ARG A 140 -42.62 2.05 21.75
CA ARG A 140 -42.65 3.47 21.39
C ARG A 140 -43.94 4.20 21.78
N GLU A 141 -45.10 3.55 21.65
CA GLU A 141 -46.38 4.17 22.04
C GLU A 141 -46.44 4.52 23.54
N CYS A 142 -45.69 3.80 24.39
CA CYS A 142 -45.61 4.10 25.81
C CYS A 142 -44.85 5.40 26.11
N LEU A 143 -44.02 5.88 25.18
CA LEU A 143 -43.30 7.15 25.35
C LEU A 143 -44.27 8.32 25.47
N LYS A 144 -45.45 8.27 24.83
CA LYS A 144 -46.48 9.32 24.89
C LYS A 144 -47.21 9.40 26.24
N HIS A 145 -47.03 8.42 27.12
CA HIS A 145 -47.69 8.39 28.42
C HIS A 145 -47.11 9.47 29.36
N ASN A 146 -47.99 10.23 30.04
CA ASN A 146 -47.58 11.36 30.91
C ASN A 146 -46.52 10.99 31.96
N TYR A 147 -46.63 9.79 32.55
CA TYR A 147 -45.66 9.31 33.53
C TYR A 147 -44.29 8.95 32.90
N VAL A 148 -44.28 8.52 31.63
CA VAL A 148 -43.02 8.22 30.92
C VAL A 148 -42.36 9.52 30.47
N GLN A 149 -43.16 10.48 29.99
CA GLN A 149 -42.70 11.83 29.64
C GLN A 149 -42.03 12.54 30.82
N SER A 150 -42.57 12.44 32.03
CA SER A 150 -41.94 13.04 33.22
C SER A 150 -40.57 12.42 33.56
N GLN A 151 -40.26 11.23 33.02
CA GLN A 151 -39.02 10.49 33.23
C GLN A 151 -38.12 10.43 31.97
N ILE A 152 -38.42 11.21 30.93
CA ILE A 152 -37.70 11.17 29.65
C ILE A 152 -36.22 11.58 29.77
N ASN A 153 -35.89 12.36 30.80
CA ASN A 153 -34.55 12.81 31.15
C ASN A 153 -34.03 12.18 32.44
N ALA A 154 -34.70 11.12 32.94
CA ALA A 154 -34.21 10.38 34.11
C ALA A 154 -32.84 9.77 33.81
N ARG A 155 -32.04 9.60 34.86
CA ARG A 155 -30.71 9.01 34.76
C ARG A 155 -30.68 7.68 35.48
N ASP A 156 -30.14 6.66 34.84
CA ASP A 156 -29.89 5.36 35.45
C ASP A 156 -28.67 5.41 36.39
N ALA A 157 -28.25 4.26 36.93
CA ALA A 157 -27.08 4.14 37.79
C ALA A 157 -25.78 4.52 37.07
N SER A 158 -25.70 4.31 35.75
CA SER A 158 -24.56 4.73 34.92
C SER A 158 -24.63 6.21 34.50
N GLY A 159 -25.72 6.91 34.84
CA GLY A 159 -25.97 8.30 34.49
C GLY A 159 -26.54 8.49 33.09
N GLN A 160 -26.80 7.41 32.35
CA GLN A 160 -27.39 7.40 31.01
C GLN A 160 -28.86 7.80 31.08
N THR A 161 -29.35 8.44 30.01
CA THR A 161 -30.77 8.76 29.81
C THR A 161 -31.38 7.82 28.78
N PRO A 162 -32.73 7.77 28.65
CA PRO A 162 -33.38 7.00 27.59
C PRO A 162 -32.87 7.36 26.18
N LEU A 163 -32.50 8.62 25.94
CA LEU A 163 -31.90 9.06 24.69
C LEU A 163 -30.49 8.49 24.46
N HIS A 164 -29.67 8.33 25.51
CA HIS A 164 -28.37 7.65 25.40
C HIS A 164 -28.56 6.20 24.97
N LEU A 165 -29.50 5.48 25.61
CA LEU A 165 -29.82 4.08 25.25
C LEU A 165 -30.34 3.96 23.82
N ALA A 166 -31.22 4.86 23.37
CA ALA A 166 -31.73 4.84 22.01
C ALA A 166 -30.61 5.05 20.97
N CYS A 167 -29.68 5.98 21.24
CA CYS A 167 -28.51 6.22 20.40
C CYS A 167 -27.55 5.03 20.41
N GLU A 168 -27.31 4.42 21.57
CA GLU A 168 -26.44 3.26 21.74
C GLU A 168 -27.00 2.01 21.03
N ARG A 169 -28.33 1.85 20.94
CA ARG A 169 -28.99 0.76 20.21
C ARG A 169 -29.05 0.95 18.70
N GLY A 170 -28.83 2.17 18.22
CA GLY A 170 -28.99 2.48 16.81
C GLY A 170 -30.46 2.62 16.37
N ASP A 171 -31.41 2.81 17.30
CA ASP A 171 -32.83 2.92 16.95
C ASP A 171 -33.17 4.34 16.45
N THR A 172 -33.04 4.53 15.14
CA THR A 172 -33.29 5.81 14.47
C THR A 172 -34.72 6.33 14.67
N VAL A 173 -35.71 5.46 14.77
CA VAL A 173 -37.12 5.85 14.88
C VAL A 173 -37.39 6.31 16.30
N CYS A 174 -36.92 5.54 17.29
CA CYS A 174 -37.03 5.94 18.69
C CYS A 174 -36.28 7.25 18.96
N VAL A 175 -35.08 7.45 18.40
CA VAL A 175 -34.35 8.73 18.54
C VAL A 175 -35.15 9.90 17.97
N LYS A 176 -35.79 9.75 16.80
CA LYS A 176 -36.66 10.80 16.24
C LYS A 176 -37.85 11.10 17.14
N GLU A 177 -38.57 10.10 17.62
CA GLU A 177 -39.72 10.30 18.50
C GLU A 177 -39.33 10.96 19.85
N LEU A 178 -38.18 10.55 20.42
CA LEU A 178 -37.67 11.15 21.65
C LEU A 178 -37.32 12.63 21.48
N LEU A 179 -36.77 13.02 20.32
CA LEU A 179 -36.36 14.40 20.05
C LEU A 179 -37.52 15.27 19.54
N GLU A 180 -38.36 14.74 18.65
CA GLU A 180 -39.43 15.48 17.99
C GLU A 180 -40.67 15.61 18.87
N GLU A 181 -41.14 14.48 19.41
CA GLU A 181 -42.39 14.41 20.19
C GLU A 181 -42.14 14.62 21.69
N SER A 182 -41.10 14.00 22.25
CA SER A 182 -40.87 13.96 23.71
C SER A 182 -39.92 15.05 24.23
N GLN A 183 -39.31 15.84 23.34
CA GLN A 183 -38.41 16.95 23.67
C GLN A 183 -37.29 16.54 24.65
N ALA A 184 -36.70 15.36 24.44
CA ALA A 184 -35.60 14.85 25.25
C ALA A 184 -34.36 15.76 25.16
N ARG A 185 -33.66 15.94 26.28
CA ARG A 185 -32.47 16.78 26.37
C ARG A 185 -31.24 16.09 25.78
N THR A 186 -30.47 16.82 24.97
CA THR A 186 -29.25 16.32 24.30
C THR A 186 -27.95 16.70 25.02
N ASP A 187 -28.03 17.50 26.09
CA ASP A 187 -26.88 18.06 26.82
C ASP A 187 -26.49 17.28 28.08
N ILE A 188 -27.32 16.33 28.50
CA ILE A 188 -27.08 15.51 29.70
C ILE A 188 -25.89 14.57 29.43
N ARG A 189 -24.97 14.51 30.39
CA ARG A 189 -23.80 13.62 30.34
C ARG A 189 -24.00 12.40 31.22
N ASP A 190 -23.49 11.24 30.81
CA ASP A 190 -23.41 10.04 31.65
C ASP A 190 -22.26 10.14 32.69
N ARG A 191 -21.99 9.06 33.42
CA ARG A 191 -20.87 9.00 34.39
C ARG A 191 -19.48 9.09 33.72
N ASN A 192 -19.37 8.72 32.45
CA ASN A 192 -18.15 8.84 31.65
C ASN A 192 -18.03 10.21 30.97
N GLY A 193 -18.96 11.13 31.24
CA GLY A 193 -19.00 12.45 30.60
C GLY A 193 -19.50 12.41 29.15
N GLU A 194 -20.00 11.27 28.67
CA GLU A 194 -20.50 11.09 27.31
C GLU A 194 -21.89 11.72 27.17
N THR A 195 -22.09 12.45 26.06
CA THR A 195 -23.40 12.96 25.63
C THR A 195 -24.09 11.92 24.72
N PRO A 196 -25.39 12.06 24.42
CA PRO A 196 -26.04 11.20 23.43
C PRO A 196 -25.34 11.21 22.06
N MET A 197 -24.68 12.33 21.73
CA MET A 197 -23.85 12.45 20.53
C MET A 197 -22.64 11.51 20.54
N HIS A 198 -21.99 11.31 21.69
CA HIS A 198 -20.91 10.34 21.84
C HIS A 198 -21.42 8.90 21.68
N CYS A 199 -22.59 8.57 22.24
CA CYS A 199 -23.22 7.26 22.06
C CYS A 199 -23.57 7.02 20.59
N ALA A 200 -24.12 8.03 19.89
CA ALA A 200 -24.41 7.95 18.47
C ALA A 200 -23.13 7.76 17.63
N ALA A 201 -22.03 8.42 17.98
CA ALA A 201 -20.74 8.30 17.29
C ALA A 201 -20.07 6.92 17.44
N LYS A 202 -20.49 6.10 18.41
CA LYS A 202 -20.04 4.70 18.52
C LYS A 202 -20.65 3.81 17.43
N GLN A 203 -21.81 4.22 16.91
CA GLN A 203 -22.54 3.53 15.85
C GLN A 203 -22.10 4.02 14.48
N ASP A 204 -22.22 3.16 13.47
CA ASP A 204 -21.92 3.49 12.07
C ASP A 204 -23.12 4.13 11.33
N SER A 205 -24.10 4.64 12.08
CA SER A 205 -25.33 5.18 11.51
C SER A 205 -25.26 6.70 11.40
N ALA A 206 -25.04 7.19 10.18
CA ALA A 206 -25.10 8.61 9.86
C ALA A 206 -26.47 9.24 10.21
N VAL A 207 -27.56 8.47 10.11
CA VAL A 207 -28.93 8.98 10.28
C VAL A 207 -29.16 9.51 11.70
N ILE A 208 -28.69 8.80 12.72
CA ILE A 208 -28.85 9.23 14.12
C ILE A 208 -28.12 10.55 14.36
N ILE A 209 -26.90 10.65 13.82
CA ILE A 209 -26.07 11.85 13.95
C ILE A 209 -26.73 13.03 13.22
N GLN A 210 -27.22 12.82 12.00
CA GLN A 210 -27.94 13.85 11.24
C GLN A 210 -29.20 14.34 11.96
N VAL A 211 -29.98 13.41 12.54
CA VAL A 211 -31.17 13.76 13.33
C VAL A 211 -30.78 14.59 14.56
N LEU A 212 -29.72 14.19 15.27
CA LEU A 212 -29.22 14.95 16.42
C LEU A 212 -28.70 16.34 16.00
N CYS A 213 -27.96 16.45 14.90
CA CYS A 213 -27.44 17.71 14.38
C CYS A 213 -28.55 18.65 13.88
N SER A 214 -29.67 18.13 13.38
CA SER A 214 -30.81 18.94 12.91
C SER A 214 -31.43 19.83 14.01
N ARG A 215 -31.27 19.42 15.28
CA ARG A 215 -31.72 20.17 16.45
C ARG A 215 -30.52 20.71 17.20
N LEU A 216 -29.96 21.86 16.77
CA LEU A 216 -28.85 22.62 17.41
C LEU A 216 -28.21 21.88 18.61
N CYS A 217 -27.47 20.82 18.32
CA CYS A 217 -26.97 19.94 19.37
C CYS A 217 -25.67 20.54 19.90
N ALA A 218 -25.67 21.00 21.15
CA ALA A 218 -24.48 21.53 21.82
C ALA A 218 -23.37 20.47 21.96
N GLY A 219 -23.70 19.18 21.90
CA GLY A 219 -22.80 18.06 22.20
C GLY A 219 -21.81 17.65 21.11
N VAL A 220 -21.87 18.22 19.89
CA VAL A 220 -21.02 17.81 18.74
C VAL A 220 -19.52 18.02 19.02
N ASN A 221 -19.19 19.03 19.83
CA ASN A 221 -17.83 19.46 20.12
C ASN A 221 -17.45 19.30 21.60
N GLU A 222 -18.32 18.69 22.40
CA GLU A 222 -18.09 18.50 23.83
C GLU A 222 -17.10 17.38 24.09
N LEU A 223 -16.29 17.54 25.13
CA LEU A 223 -15.33 16.53 25.58
C LEU A 223 -15.96 15.65 26.67
N ASN A 224 -15.81 14.34 26.53
CA ASN A 224 -16.11 13.38 27.60
C ASN A 224 -15.00 13.36 28.68
N SER A 225 -15.14 12.54 29.71
CA SER A 225 -14.16 12.42 30.80
C SER A 225 -12.79 11.89 30.35
N ASN A 226 -12.72 11.25 29.17
CA ASN A 226 -11.47 10.83 28.55
C ASN A 226 -10.83 11.93 27.69
N GLY A 227 -11.43 13.12 27.62
CA GLY A 227 -11.00 14.20 26.73
C GLY A 227 -11.17 13.86 25.25
N GLU A 228 -12.20 13.09 24.89
CA GLU A 228 -12.54 12.76 23.50
C GLU A 228 -13.82 13.52 23.11
N THR A 229 -13.86 14.11 21.91
CA THR A 229 -15.11 14.58 21.29
C THR A 229 -15.79 13.42 20.54
N PRO A 230 -17.06 13.55 20.10
CA PRO A 230 -17.72 12.53 19.29
C PRO A 230 -16.91 12.09 18.07
N ILE A 231 -16.24 13.02 17.37
CA ILE A 231 -15.40 12.67 16.21
C ILE A 231 -14.16 11.88 16.61
N HIS A 232 -13.56 12.12 17.79
CA HIS A 232 -12.48 11.28 18.32
C HIS A 232 -12.96 9.85 18.59
N VAL A 233 -14.16 9.69 19.15
CA VAL A 233 -14.76 8.36 19.41
C VAL A 233 -15.01 7.62 18.10
N ALA A 234 -15.58 8.28 17.10
CA ALA A 234 -15.83 7.69 15.77
C ALA A 234 -14.50 7.27 15.09
N CYS A 235 -13.48 8.13 15.12
CA CYS A 235 -12.15 7.83 14.57
C CYS A 235 -11.43 6.68 15.30
N ARG A 236 -11.65 6.54 16.61
CA ARG A 236 -11.09 5.43 17.39
C ARG A 236 -11.74 4.09 17.06
N LEU A 237 -13.00 4.11 16.68
CA LEU A 237 -13.80 2.92 16.37
C LEU A 237 -13.89 2.60 14.87
N GLY A 238 -13.27 3.42 14.01
CA GLY A 238 -13.29 3.25 12.56
C GLY A 238 -14.66 3.50 11.91
N ARG A 239 -15.51 4.35 12.51
CA ARG A 239 -16.88 4.62 12.04
C ARG A 239 -16.91 5.75 11.00
N ILE A 240 -16.80 5.40 9.72
CA ILE A 240 -16.58 6.37 8.63
C ILE A 240 -17.83 7.21 8.39
N GLU A 241 -18.99 6.56 8.36
CA GLU A 241 -20.30 7.18 8.17
C GLU A 241 -20.60 8.16 9.30
N ALA A 242 -20.20 7.80 10.53
CA ALA A 242 -20.31 8.68 11.69
C ALA A 242 -19.38 9.89 11.59
N VAL A 243 -18.12 9.70 11.17
CA VAL A 243 -17.17 10.82 10.94
C VAL A 243 -17.73 11.78 9.90
N ASN A 244 -18.19 11.28 8.75
CA ASN A 244 -18.77 12.11 7.69
C ASN A 244 -20.02 12.87 8.16
N ALA A 245 -20.91 12.22 8.91
CA ALA A 245 -22.10 12.85 9.45
C ALA A 245 -21.78 13.92 10.50
N LEU A 246 -20.78 13.69 11.36
CA LEU A 246 -20.33 14.67 12.36
C LEU A 246 -19.70 15.89 11.67
N LEU A 247 -18.85 15.69 10.67
CA LEU A 247 -18.25 16.77 9.89
C LEU A 247 -19.31 17.60 9.16
N GLY A 248 -20.27 16.93 8.49
CA GLY A 248 -21.42 17.60 7.87
C GLY A 248 -22.35 18.31 8.88
N GLY A 249 -22.35 17.86 10.14
CA GLY A 249 -23.10 18.43 11.26
C GLY A 249 -22.39 19.57 12.01
N GLY A 250 -21.23 20.04 11.54
CA GLY A 250 -20.48 21.15 12.14
C GLY A 250 -19.48 20.74 13.24
N ALA A 251 -19.04 19.48 13.25
CA ALA A 251 -17.94 19.06 14.11
C ALA A 251 -16.64 19.77 13.74
N ARG A 252 -15.95 20.30 14.75
CA ARG A 252 -14.69 20.99 14.57
C ARG A 252 -13.52 20.03 14.71
N CYS A 253 -12.60 20.07 13.76
CA CYS A 253 -11.38 19.27 13.79
C CYS A 253 -10.25 19.91 14.61
N ASP A 254 -10.37 21.18 15.01
CA ASP A 254 -9.33 21.92 15.74
C ASP A 254 -9.39 21.75 17.27
N ILE A 255 -10.32 20.93 17.77
CA ILE A 255 -10.45 20.65 19.20
C ILE A 255 -9.44 19.58 19.58
N ILE A 256 -8.51 19.94 20.46
CA ILE A 256 -7.48 19.05 20.98
C ILE A 256 -8.09 18.18 22.08
N GLY A 257 -8.16 16.87 21.82
CA GLY A 257 -8.48 15.87 22.83
C GLY A 257 -7.27 15.41 23.64
N SER A 258 -7.46 14.41 24.51
CA SER A 258 -6.37 13.84 25.32
C SER A 258 -5.27 13.16 24.49
N ARG A 259 -5.54 12.84 23.23
CA ARG A 259 -4.64 12.16 22.28
C ARG A 259 -4.28 13.04 21.08
N GLY A 260 -4.39 14.36 21.24
CA GLY A 260 -4.22 15.32 20.15
C GLY A 260 -5.52 15.56 19.39
N TYR A 261 -5.41 16.03 18.15
CA TYR A 261 -6.55 16.28 17.26
C TYR A 261 -7.24 14.98 16.79
N PRO A 262 -8.46 15.04 16.21
CA PRO A 262 -9.17 13.87 15.70
C PRO A 262 -8.36 13.04 14.69
N ILE A 263 -7.57 13.71 13.83
CA ILE A 263 -6.68 13.02 12.90
C ILE A 263 -5.65 12.16 13.63
N HIS A 264 -5.09 12.61 14.76
CA HIS A 264 -4.15 11.84 15.56
C HIS A 264 -4.79 10.58 16.17
N ALA A 265 -6.07 10.66 16.55
CA ALA A 265 -6.83 9.49 16.96
C ALA A 265 -6.96 8.49 15.80
N ALA A 266 -7.38 8.94 14.61
CA ALA A 266 -7.44 8.08 13.43
C ALA A 266 -6.07 7.45 13.08
N MET A 267 -4.99 8.24 13.12
CA MET A 267 -3.61 7.77 12.91
C MET A 267 -3.21 6.69 13.93
N LYS A 268 -3.54 6.90 15.21
CA LYS A 268 -3.19 5.98 16.29
C LYS A 268 -3.90 4.64 16.15
N TYR A 269 -5.13 4.61 15.65
CA TYR A 269 -5.91 3.38 15.47
C TYR A 269 -5.78 2.77 14.06
N SER A 270 -4.97 3.37 13.20
CA SER A 270 -4.77 2.94 11.80
C SER A 270 -6.01 3.07 10.91
N GLU A 271 -6.93 3.97 11.25
CA GLU A 271 -8.19 4.14 10.52
C GLU A 271 -8.00 5.08 9.32
N LYS A 272 -7.53 4.51 8.19
CA LYS A 272 -7.22 5.26 6.97
C LYS A 272 -8.41 6.09 6.47
N SER A 273 -9.58 5.46 6.32
CA SER A 273 -10.76 6.10 5.75
C SER A 273 -11.28 7.26 6.61
N CYS A 274 -11.17 7.14 7.94
CA CYS A 274 -11.50 8.24 8.85
C CYS A 274 -10.51 9.40 8.72
N ALA A 275 -9.20 9.12 8.63
CA ALA A 275 -8.19 10.14 8.44
C ALA A 275 -8.35 10.86 7.10
N GLU A 276 -8.66 10.14 6.02
CA GLU A 276 -8.92 10.69 4.69
C GLU A 276 -10.17 11.59 4.70
N ALA A 277 -11.27 11.16 5.32
CA ALA A 277 -12.47 11.98 5.49
C ALA A 277 -12.19 13.30 6.24
N ILE A 278 -11.37 13.25 7.30
CA ILE A 278 -10.95 14.45 8.03
C ILE A 278 -10.13 15.39 7.14
N LEU A 279 -9.19 14.88 6.36
CA LEU A 279 -8.34 15.70 5.48
C LEU A 279 -9.12 16.36 4.35
N ILE A 280 -10.16 15.69 3.83
CA ILE A 280 -11.06 16.25 2.82
C ILE A 280 -11.88 17.41 3.43
N ALA A 281 -12.36 17.27 4.66
CA ALA A 281 -13.16 18.30 5.32
C ALA A 281 -12.32 19.46 5.85
N ASP A 282 -11.15 19.18 6.42
CA ASP A 282 -10.22 20.17 6.96
C ASP A 282 -8.76 19.83 6.59
N PRO A 283 -8.26 20.35 5.46
CA PRO A 283 -6.87 20.14 5.03
C PRO A 283 -5.82 20.67 6.02
N SER A 284 -6.18 21.57 6.95
CA SER A 284 -5.25 22.10 7.94
C SER A 284 -4.76 21.03 8.91
N GLN A 285 -5.53 19.95 9.10
CA GLN A 285 -5.19 18.82 9.94
C GLN A 285 -3.93 18.07 9.47
N LEU A 286 -3.53 18.22 8.21
CA LEU A 286 -2.31 17.62 7.66
C LEU A 286 -1.03 18.09 8.37
N GLN A 287 -1.04 19.34 8.86
CA GLN A 287 0.06 19.97 9.57
C GLN A 287 -0.23 20.12 11.07
N ALA A 288 -1.29 19.49 11.57
CA ALA A 288 -1.63 19.53 12.99
C ALA A 288 -0.53 18.84 13.80
N GLU A 289 0.09 19.57 14.71
CA GLU A 289 1.11 19.03 15.59
C GLU A 289 0.49 18.42 16.85
N ASP A 290 0.93 17.23 17.23
CA ASP A 290 0.60 16.64 18.53
C ASP A 290 1.07 17.54 19.69
N ALA A 291 0.25 17.63 20.74
CA ALA A 291 0.52 18.49 21.88
C ALA A 291 1.77 18.06 22.68
N VAL A 292 2.06 16.76 22.72
CA VAL A 292 3.15 16.22 23.56
C VAL A 292 4.50 16.29 22.84
N TYR A 293 4.58 15.76 21.63
CA TYR A 293 5.86 15.65 20.91
C TYR A 293 6.01 16.64 19.76
N GLY A 294 4.95 17.37 19.39
CA GLY A 294 4.96 18.26 18.23
C GLY A 294 5.07 17.52 16.89
N GLY A 295 4.66 16.25 16.82
CA GLY A 295 4.73 15.46 15.60
C GLY A 295 3.46 15.63 14.76
N THR A 296 3.61 15.79 13.44
CA THR A 296 2.49 15.79 12.47
C THR A 296 1.84 14.40 12.35
N PRO A 297 0.68 14.25 11.68
CA PRO A 297 0.05 12.95 11.45
C PRO A 297 1.00 11.92 10.84
N LEU A 298 1.92 12.36 9.97
CA LEU A 298 2.92 11.50 9.32
C LEU A 298 3.90 10.86 10.32
N HIS A 299 4.19 11.49 11.46
CA HIS A 299 5.05 10.91 12.50
C HIS A 299 4.41 9.68 13.16
N TRP A 300 3.09 9.64 13.18
CA TRP A 300 2.31 8.62 13.88
C TRP A 300 1.78 7.52 12.96
N SER A 301 2.09 7.57 11.67
CA SER A 301 1.68 6.57 10.68
C SER A 301 2.23 5.18 11.03
N LYS A 302 1.36 4.18 10.97
CA LYS A 302 1.71 2.79 11.30
C LYS A 302 1.94 1.92 10.08
N THR A 303 1.23 2.21 8.99
CA THR A 303 1.22 1.40 7.77
C THR A 303 1.68 2.21 6.57
N ALA A 304 2.18 1.51 5.54
CA ALA A 304 2.56 2.12 4.28
C ALA A 304 1.39 2.86 3.61
N GLU A 305 0.18 2.34 3.71
CA GLU A 305 -1.02 2.95 3.14
C GLU A 305 -1.36 4.31 3.75
N MET A 306 -1.19 4.45 5.08
CA MET A 306 -1.40 5.73 5.75
C MET A 306 -0.34 6.75 5.37
N CYS A 307 0.93 6.33 5.26
CA CYS A 307 1.99 7.19 4.73
C CYS A 307 1.64 7.68 3.33
N ARG A 308 1.27 6.78 2.42
CA ARG A 308 0.90 7.11 1.04
C ARG A 308 -0.24 8.13 0.99
N MET A 309 -1.33 7.86 1.71
CA MET A 309 -2.49 8.75 1.75
C MET A 309 -2.10 10.16 2.21
N LEU A 310 -1.30 10.30 3.27
CA LEU A 310 -0.86 11.61 3.77
C LEU A 310 0.07 12.33 2.77
N LEU A 311 0.95 11.59 2.10
CA LEU A 311 1.88 12.14 1.11
C LEU A 311 1.17 12.58 -0.17
N GLU A 312 0.14 11.84 -0.60
CA GLU A 312 -0.71 12.20 -1.73
C GLU A 312 -1.48 13.52 -1.47
N HIS A 313 -1.82 13.81 -0.21
CA HIS A 313 -2.41 15.08 0.22
C HIS A 313 -1.36 16.20 0.42
N GLY A 314 -0.08 15.95 0.14
CA GLY A 314 0.98 16.97 0.18
C GLY A 314 1.66 17.17 1.53
N CYS A 315 1.70 16.15 2.39
CA CYS A 315 2.39 16.25 3.68
C CYS A 315 3.91 16.48 3.51
N ALA A 316 4.50 17.31 4.37
CA ALA A 316 5.93 17.54 4.38
C ALA A 316 6.69 16.33 4.95
N VAL A 317 7.39 15.59 4.08
CA VAL A 317 8.11 14.36 4.44
C VAL A 317 9.20 14.57 5.49
N ASN A 318 9.92 15.70 5.39
CA ASN A 318 11.13 15.99 6.18
C ASN A 318 10.86 16.94 7.36
N PHE A 319 9.61 17.06 7.80
CA PHE A 319 9.27 17.85 8.99
C PHE A 319 9.92 17.25 10.24
N LEU A 320 10.42 18.11 11.13
CA LEU A 320 10.98 17.72 12.42
C LEU A 320 10.01 18.09 13.54
N SER A 321 9.70 17.12 14.40
CA SER A 321 8.93 17.32 15.62
C SER A 321 9.64 18.25 16.60
N LYS A 322 8.98 18.63 17.70
CA LYS A 322 9.60 19.39 18.80
C LYS A 322 10.71 18.60 19.51
N THR A 323 10.70 17.27 19.42
CA THR A 323 11.81 16.42 19.88
C THR A 323 12.97 16.36 18.89
N GLY A 324 12.86 17.04 17.75
CA GLY A 324 13.85 17.04 16.68
C GLY A 324 13.83 15.75 15.86
N GLU A 325 12.74 14.99 15.83
CA GLU A 325 12.66 13.74 15.07
C GLU A 325 11.79 13.92 13.83
N SER A 326 12.19 13.32 12.71
CA SER A 326 11.31 13.21 11.53
C SER A 326 10.48 11.93 11.56
N ALA A 327 9.46 11.86 10.71
CA ALA A 327 8.67 10.65 10.53
C ALA A 327 9.55 9.43 10.20
N LEU A 328 10.60 9.59 9.38
CA LEU A 328 11.56 8.53 9.08
C LEU A 328 12.27 8.02 10.35
N HIS A 329 12.71 8.91 11.24
CA HIS A 329 13.32 8.52 12.51
C HIS A 329 12.37 7.67 13.38
N ILE A 330 11.10 8.08 13.49
CA ILE A 330 10.09 7.36 14.27
C ILE A 330 9.80 5.98 13.67
N LEU A 331 9.61 5.90 12.35
CA LEU A 331 9.37 4.62 11.67
C LEU A 331 10.56 3.67 11.80
N THR A 332 11.79 4.19 11.71
CA THR A 332 13.01 3.41 11.93
C THR A 332 13.12 2.90 13.37
N LYS A 333 12.88 3.75 14.39
CA LYS A 333 12.85 3.34 15.82
C LYS A 333 11.82 2.25 16.09
N LYS A 334 10.69 2.27 15.36
CA LYS A 334 9.61 1.28 15.50
C LYS A 334 9.75 0.06 14.58
N GLY A 335 10.79 -0.01 13.74
CA GLY A 335 11.02 -1.14 12.84
C GLY A 335 9.97 -1.29 11.73
N ARG A 336 9.32 -0.19 11.33
CA ARG A 336 8.25 -0.21 10.32
C ARG A 336 8.84 -0.09 8.91
N PHE A 337 9.45 -1.17 8.42
CA PHE A 337 10.17 -1.21 7.14
C PHE A 337 9.34 -0.68 5.95
N GLU A 338 8.18 -1.28 5.67
CA GLU A 338 7.31 -0.89 4.55
C GLU A 338 6.90 0.59 4.59
N ALA A 339 6.56 1.10 5.79
CA ALA A 339 6.17 2.50 5.95
C ALA A 339 7.37 3.44 5.75
N ALA A 340 8.57 3.04 6.18
CA ALA A 340 9.80 3.79 5.96
C ALA A 340 10.19 3.80 4.47
N MET A 341 10.00 2.69 3.76
CA MET A 341 10.20 2.62 2.31
C MET A 341 9.29 3.60 1.56
N VAL A 342 8.02 3.73 1.97
CA VAL A 342 7.15 4.77 1.41
C VAL A 342 7.73 6.17 1.60
N LEU A 343 8.28 6.48 2.78
CA LEU A 343 8.90 7.79 3.01
C LEU A 343 10.15 8.00 2.12
N LEU A 344 11.05 7.02 2.07
CA LEU A 344 12.27 7.09 1.26
C LEU A 344 11.95 7.28 -0.23
N THR A 345 10.97 6.54 -0.74
CA THR A 345 10.51 6.63 -2.13
C THR A 345 9.76 7.92 -2.45
N HIS A 346 9.34 8.70 -1.43
CA HIS A 346 8.75 10.02 -1.60
C HIS A 346 9.71 11.17 -1.24
N GLY A 347 11.02 10.88 -1.15
CA GLY A 347 12.06 11.90 -0.96
C GLY A 347 12.38 12.22 0.50
N ALA A 348 12.17 11.28 1.41
CA ALA A 348 12.69 11.42 2.77
C ALA A 348 14.22 11.46 2.76
N ASN A 349 14.78 12.46 3.43
CA ASN A 349 16.22 12.62 3.55
C ASN A 349 16.76 11.67 4.62
N ALA A 350 17.47 10.62 4.20
CA ALA A 350 18.08 9.64 5.10
C ALA A 350 19.18 10.23 6.01
N ASN A 351 19.77 11.36 5.61
CA ASN A 351 20.84 12.07 6.32
C ASN A 351 20.34 13.21 7.22
N LEU A 352 19.01 13.37 7.34
CA LEU A 352 18.44 14.36 8.24
C LEU A 352 18.87 14.02 9.68
N ARG A 353 19.49 14.99 10.37
CA ARG A 353 19.94 14.83 11.74
C ARG A 353 18.77 15.08 12.68
N GLY A 354 18.41 14.05 13.43
CA GLY A 354 17.34 14.10 14.41
C GLY A 354 17.82 14.45 15.82
N GLN A 355 17.15 13.88 16.82
CA GLN A 355 17.53 13.99 18.23
C GLN A 355 18.97 13.49 18.47
N ASP A 356 19.75 14.27 19.22
CA ASP A 356 21.19 14.07 19.50
C ASP A 356 22.06 13.98 18.24
N GLY A 357 21.59 14.59 17.13
CA GLY A 357 22.27 14.56 15.84
C GLY A 357 22.24 13.20 15.15
N ASN A 358 21.49 12.23 15.68
CA ASN A 358 21.36 10.89 15.10
C ASN A 358 20.53 10.94 13.83
N THR A 359 21.04 10.35 12.76
CA THR A 359 20.26 10.10 11.53
C THR A 359 19.40 8.84 11.64
N ALA A 360 18.52 8.60 10.66
CA ALA A 360 17.79 7.35 10.55
C ALA A 360 18.74 6.13 10.54
N LEU A 361 19.92 6.23 9.90
CA LEU A 361 20.90 5.14 9.86
C LEU A 361 21.48 4.82 11.24
N HIS A 362 21.80 5.84 12.05
CA HIS A 362 22.23 5.65 13.44
C HIS A 362 21.18 4.87 14.25
N LEU A 363 19.90 5.21 14.07
CA LEU A 363 18.80 4.54 14.78
C LEU A 363 18.60 3.11 14.29
N ALA A 364 18.70 2.86 12.98
CA ALA A 364 18.58 1.53 12.40
C ALA A 364 19.69 0.59 12.91
N MET A 365 20.94 1.09 12.97
CA MET A 365 22.09 0.37 13.54
C MET A 365 21.92 0.09 15.03
N LYS A 366 21.40 1.06 15.80
CA LYS A 366 21.13 0.90 17.23
C LYS A 366 20.09 -0.19 17.51
N MET A 367 19.11 -0.34 16.63
CA MET A 367 18.02 -1.31 16.75
C MET A 367 18.29 -2.65 16.03
N ASP A 368 19.40 -2.78 15.32
CA ASP A 368 19.78 -4.01 14.57
C ASP A 368 18.79 -4.37 13.44
N HIS A 369 18.15 -3.38 12.81
CA HIS A 369 17.17 -3.59 11.74
C HIS A 369 17.85 -3.70 10.37
N MET A 370 18.29 -4.90 9.98
CA MET A 370 19.06 -5.17 8.76
C MET A 370 18.44 -4.62 7.47
N ASP A 371 17.15 -4.85 7.24
CA ASP A 371 16.50 -4.43 5.99
C ASP A 371 16.43 -2.91 5.88
N LEU A 372 16.16 -2.22 7.00
CA LEU A 372 16.19 -0.76 7.08
C LEU A 372 17.61 -0.21 6.89
N ILE A 373 18.63 -0.90 7.41
CA ILE A 373 20.03 -0.51 7.23
C ILE A 373 20.40 -0.56 5.75
N LYS A 374 20.13 -1.69 5.07
CA LYS A 374 20.37 -1.83 3.62
C LYS A 374 19.59 -0.78 2.84
N ALA A 375 18.31 -0.60 3.13
CA ALA A 375 17.47 0.40 2.47
C ALA A 375 18.03 1.81 2.64
N LEU A 376 18.36 2.23 3.86
CA LEU A 376 18.89 3.57 4.11
C LEU A 376 20.20 3.81 3.34
N ILE A 377 21.13 2.85 3.33
CA ILE A 377 22.39 2.98 2.58
C ILE A 377 22.13 3.04 1.07
N VAL A 378 21.28 2.15 0.54
CA VAL A 378 20.88 2.17 -0.87
C VAL A 378 20.30 3.54 -1.23
N PHE A 379 19.47 4.12 -0.38
CA PHE A 379 18.86 5.44 -0.57
C PHE A 379 19.79 6.62 -0.22
N GLY A 380 21.10 6.39 -0.08
CA GLY A 380 22.12 7.44 0.04
C GLY A 380 22.40 7.92 1.46
N ALA A 381 22.09 7.11 2.48
CA ALA A 381 22.52 7.39 3.84
C ALA A 381 24.05 7.40 3.94
N ASP A 382 24.60 8.46 4.52
CA ASP A 382 26.00 8.62 4.79
C ASP A 382 26.41 7.75 5.98
N VAL A 383 27.35 6.85 5.74
CA VAL A 383 27.89 5.92 6.74
C VAL A 383 28.97 6.56 7.62
N GLU A 384 29.48 7.74 7.24
CA GLU A 384 30.50 8.51 7.96
C GLU A 384 29.94 9.74 8.68
N ILE A 385 28.63 9.98 8.62
CA ILE A 385 28.01 11.12 9.30
C ILE A 385 28.10 10.96 10.83
N HIS A 386 28.48 12.02 11.53
CA HIS A 386 28.67 11.97 12.98
C HIS A 386 27.43 12.51 13.72
N ASN A 387 27.01 11.82 14.79
CA ASN A 387 26.03 12.35 15.73
C ASN A 387 26.66 13.40 16.68
N ASP A 388 25.88 13.99 17.59
CA ASP A 388 26.38 15.03 18.51
C ASP A 388 27.42 14.50 19.52
N LEU A 389 27.52 13.18 19.67
CA LEU A 389 28.53 12.50 20.47
C LEU A 389 29.81 12.17 19.67
N GLY A 390 29.86 12.53 18.39
CA GLY A 390 30.97 12.18 17.49
C GLY A 390 31.00 10.71 17.10
N GLU A 391 29.92 9.96 17.30
CA GLU A 391 29.82 8.56 16.87
C GLU A 391 29.34 8.49 15.41
N THR A 392 29.96 7.62 14.61
CA THR A 392 29.44 7.22 13.29
C THR A 392 28.42 6.09 13.44
N PRO A 393 27.53 5.84 12.45
CA PRO A 393 26.62 4.71 12.47
C PRO A 393 27.33 3.36 12.69
N GLY A 394 28.51 3.19 12.09
CA GLY A 394 29.33 1.99 12.27
C GLY A 394 29.88 1.82 13.69
N LEU A 395 30.25 2.91 14.36
CA LEU A 395 30.66 2.86 15.77
C LEU A 395 29.49 2.46 16.68
N ILE A 396 28.28 2.95 16.40
CA ILE A 396 27.07 2.52 17.11
C ILE A 396 26.85 1.02 16.90
N ALA A 397 26.89 0.53 15.66
CA ALA A 397 26.73 -0.89 15.37
C ALA A 397 27.75 -1.76 16.13
N ALA A 398 29.01 -1.34 16.19
CA ALA A 398 30.07 -2.03 16.94
C ALA A 398 29.80 -2.09 18.46
N ARG A 399 29.14 -1.07 19.02
CA ARG A 399 28.85 -0.93 20.45
C ARG A 399 27.55 -1.63 20.86
N THR A 400 26.50 -1.55 20.03
CA THR A 400 25.14 -1.96 20.41
C THR A 400 24.73 -3.32 19.87
N SER A 401 25.19 -3.71 18.67
CA SER A 401 24.81 -4.99 18.07
C SER A 401 25.48 -6.16 18.82
N LYS A 402 24.74 -7.25 19.01
CA LYS A 402 25.17 -8.45 19.75
C LYS A 402 25.11 -9.68 18.85
N GLY A 403 26.05 -10.60 19.02
CA GLY A 403 26.03 -11.91 18.34
C GLY A 403 26.43 -11.85 16.86
N PRO A 404 25.88 -12.73 16.00
CA PRO A 404 26.30 -12.87 14.60
C PRO A 404 26.00 -11.63 13.75
N ASN A 405 24.93 -10.89 14.07
CA ASN A 405 24.51 -9.69 13.34
C ASN A 405 25.57 -8.59 13.38
N ARG A 406 26.30 -8.45 14.51
CA ARG A 406 27.41 -7.50 14.60
C ARG A 406 28.48 -7.76 13.55
N LYS A 407 28.86 -9.02 13.34
CA LYS A 407 29.88 -9.36 12.35
C LYS A 407 29.38 -9.02 10.95
N ILE A 408 28.13 -9.39 10.64
CA ILE A 408 27.49 -9.10 9.35
C ILE A 408 27.41 -7.58 9.11
N LEU A 409 27.04 -6.78 10.12
CA LEU A 409 26.94 -5.32 10.02
C LEU A 409 28.30 -4.65 9.82
N LEU A 410 29.33 -5.11 10.53
CA LEU A 410 30.67 -4.56 10.38
C LEU A 410 31.26 -4.93 9.02
N ASP A 411 31.09 -6.19 8.58
CA ASP A 411 31.49 -6.63 7.25
C ASP A 411 30.73 -5.83 6.17
N MET A 412 29.42 -5.63 6.36
CA MET A 412 28.56 -4.80 5.52
C MET A 412 29.10 -3.36 5.36
N LEU A 413 29.47 -2.70 6.46
CA LEU A 413 29.99 -1.33 6.42
C LEU A 413 31.39 -1.24 5.81
N CYS A 414 32.26 -2.22 6.07
CA CYS A 414 33.55 -2.34 5.39
C CYS A 414 33.39 -2.45 3.87
N SER A 415 32.37 -3.17 3.41
CA SER A 415 32.03 -3.30 1.98
C SER A 415 31.43 -2.05 1.35
N VAL A 416 31.07 -1.02 2.13
CA VAL A 416 30.64 0.30 1.62
C VAL A 416 31.79 1.32 1.67
N GLY A 417 32.96 0.92 2.17
CA GLY A 417 34.16 1.76 2.20
C GLY A 417 34.46 2.45 3.53
N VAL A 418 33.82 2.03 4.63
CA VAL A 418 34.10 2.57 5.98
C VAL A 418 35.50 2.15 6.43
N GLN A 419 36.41 3.11 6.60
CA GLN A 419 37.81 2.84 6.97
C GLN A 419 38.01 2.63 8.49
N ARG A 420 37.07 3.08 9.34
CA ARG A 420 37.19 3.03 10.81
C ARG A 420 35.91 2.53 11.47
N CYS A 421 35.79 1.22 11.62
CA CYS A 421 34.70 0.57 12.35
C CYS A 421 35.01 0.32 13.85
N LEU A 422 36.19 0.75 14.34
CA LEU A 422 36.67 0.50 15.71
C LEU A 422 37.11 1.80 16.38
N PRO A 423 36.88 1.97 17.70
CA PRO A 423 37.39 3.11 18.44
C PRO A 423 38.93 3.13 18.42
N PRO A 424 39.57 4.31 18.35
CA PRO A 424 41.03 4.41 18.36
C PRO A 424 41.58 3.87 19.68
N SER A 425 42.42 2.83 19.61
CA SER A 425 43.19 2.37 20.76
C SER A 425 44.37 3.32 21.00
N PRO A 426 44.75 3.63 22.26
CA PRO A 426 45.85 4.56 22.57
C PRO A 426 47.23 4.12 22.04
N ASN A 427 47.36 2.87 21.56
CA ASN A 427 48.62 2.27 21.11
C ASN A 427 48.62 1.90 19.62
N SER A 428 47.76 2.50 18.79
CA SER A 428 47.82 2.29 17.34
C SER A 428 48.92 3.16 16.70
N PRO A 429 49.85 2.59 15.90
CA PRO A 429 50.92 3.36 15.28
C PRO A 429 50.37 4.34 14.22
N PRO A 430 51.10 5.44 13.91
CA PRO A 430 50.72 6.40 12.89
C PRO A 430 50.71 5.74 11.49
N PRO A 431 50.03 6.32 10.49
CA PRO A 431 49.62 5.60 9.29
C PRO A 431 50.83 5.02 8.55
N SER A 432 50.91 3.70 8.50
CA SER A 432 51.72 3.05 7.48
C SER A 432 50.90 2.98 6.21
N SER A 433 51.47 3.46 5.11
CA SER A 433 51.04 3.15 3.75
C SER A 433 51.27 1.65 3.50
N ALA A 434 50.48 0.79 4.16
CA ALA A 434 50.49 -0.63 3.91
C ALA A 434 49.79 -0.85 2.58
N LYS A 435 50.60 -1.00 1.52
CA LYS A 435 50.19 -1.60 0.25
C LYS A 435 49.35 -2.83 0.57
N ALA A 436 48.10 -2.83 0.13
CA ALA A 436 47.30 -4.04 0.09
C ALA A 436 48.13 -5.12 -0.61
N THR A 437 48.26 -6.28 0.03
CA THR A 437 48.70 -7.49 -0.66
C THR A 437 47.80 -7.68 -1.87
N SER A 438 48.42 -7.64 -3.05
CA SER A 438 47.77 -7.79 -4.35
C SER A 438 46.86 -9.02 -4.37
N PRO A 439 45.57 -8.90 -4.71
CA PRO A 439 44.83 -10.05 -5.20
C PRO A 439 45.55 -10.54 -6.46
N GLY A 440 45.77 -11.85 -6.58
CA GLY A 440 46.39 -12.43 -7.77
C GLY A 440 45.66 -11.95 -9.02
N ILE A 441 46.37 -11.27 -9.90
CA ILE A 441 45.84 -10.75 -11.16
C ILE A 441 45.38 -11.95 -11.98
N GLY A 442 44.07 -12.03 -12.26
CA GLY A 442 43.51 -13.04 -13.14
C GLY A 442 44.01 -12.86 -14.57
N PHE A 443 44.07 -13.95 -15.34
CA PHE A 443 44.57 -13.93 -16.72
C PHE A 443 43.83 -12.93 -17.63
N GLU A 444 42.56 -12.62 -17.36
CA GLU A 444 41.79 -11.60 -18.09
C GLU A 444 42.19 -10.15 -17.76
N ASP A 445 42.52 -9.85 -16.51
CA ASP A 445 42.97 -8.51 -16.11
C ASP A 445 44.35 -8.17 -16.71
N ILE A 446 45.21 -9.19 -16.86
CA ILE A 446 46.50 -9.05 -17.57
C ILE A 446 46.26 -8.72 -19.05
N MET A 447 45.26 -9.34 -19.69
CA MET A 447 44.91 -9.06 -21.09
C MET A 447 44.34 -7.65 -21.28
N HIS A 448 43.51 -7.15 -20.37
CA HIS A 448 42.99 -5.78 -20.44
C HIS A 448 44.05 -4.72 -20.17
N VAL A 449 44.94 -4.93 -19.18
CA VAL A 449 46.06 -4.02 -18.95
C VAL A 449 47.07 -4.11 -20.09
N ALA A 450 47.33 -5.30 -20.65
CA ALA A 450 48.21 -5.46 -21.81
C ALA A 450 47.62 -4.85 -23.10
N ALA A 451 46.29 -4.90 -23.29
CA ALA A 451 45.62 -4.24 -24.40
C ALA A 451 45.64 -2.71 -24.25
N ALA A 452 45.40 -2.19 -23.04
CA ALA A 452 45.49 -0.75 -22.76
C ALA A 452 46.93 -0.22 -22.91
N VAL A 453 47.93 -0.96 -22.42
CA VAL A 453 49.36 -0.62 -22.56
C VAL A 453 49.82 -0.80 -24.01
N GLY A 454 49.30 -1.81 -24.72
CA GLY A 454 49.54 -2.05 -26.15
C GLY A 454 49.00 -0.93 -27.04
N ALA A 455 47.83 -0.38 -26.70
CA ALA A 455 47.25 0.77 -27.38
C ALA A 455 48.02 2.08 -27.10
N MET A 456 48.61 2.23 -25.90
CA MET A 456 49.45 3.39 -25.57
C MET A 456 50.87 3.30 -26.17
N SER A 457 51.43 2.10 -26.31
CA SER A 457 52.82 1.88 -26.75
C SER A 457 53.02 1.89 -28.28
N LYS A 458 51.95 1.80 -29.08
CA LYS A 458 52.04 1.95 -30.56
C LYS A 458 52.23 3.39 -31.05
N SER A 459 52.43 4.36 -30.17
CA SER A 459 52.69 5.76 -30.52
C SER A 459 54.16 6.08 -30.85
N THR A 460 55.07 5.10 -30.86
CA THR A 460 56.50 5.36 -31.10
C THR A 460 57.11 4.48 -32.19
N SER A 461 56.80 4.75 -33.46
CA SER A 461 57.74 4.47 -34.56
C SER A 461 57.47 5.30 -35.83
N VAL A 462 58.32 6.32 -35.98
CA VAL A 462 58.86 6.90 -37.23
C VAL A 462 57.99 7.90 -38.05
N VAL A 463 58.27 9.18 -37.77
CA VAL A 463 58.60 10.32 -38.66
C VAL A 463 57.57 10.89 -39.67
N ASP A 464 57.40 12.21 -39.51
CA ASP A 464 56.90 13.28 -40.39
C ASP A 464 55.39 13.47 -40.62
N GLY A 465 54.89 14.62 -40.11
CA GLY A 465 53.85 15.40 -40.78
C GLY A 465 52.54 15.60 -40.02
N PHE A 466 52.32 16.84 -39.57
CA PHE A 466 51.07 17.45 -39.10
C PHE A 466 50.52 17.03 -37.72
N LYS A 467 50.54 18.00 -36.80
CA LYS A 467 49.70 18.03 -35.60
C LYS A 467 48.22 18.05 -36.03
N ALA A 468 47.63 16.89 -36.25
CA ALA A 468 46.19 16.74 -36.28
C ALA A 468 45.68 16.91 -34.85
N GLY A 469 44.85 17.92 -34.59
CA GLY A 469 44.13 18.04 -33.32
C GLY A 469 43.40 16.72 -33.02
N ARG A 470 43.44 16.27 -31.76
CA ARG A 470 42.70 15.07 -31.32
C ARG A 470 41.24 15.23 -31.78
N LYS A 471 40.82 14.39 -32.73
CA LYS A 471 39.41 14.34 -33.16
C LYS A 471 38.61 13.81 -31.97
N ARG A 472 37.56 14.55 -31.59
CA ARG A 472 36.58 14.14 -30.59
C ARG A 472 36.02 12.76 -30.96
N MET A 473 35.86 11.87 -29.99
CA MET A 473 35.25 10.56 -30.21
C MET A 473 33.87 10.52 -29.56
N ASP A 474 32.91 9.86 -30.21
CA ASP A 474 31.57 9.69 -29.66
C ASP A 474 31.58 8.62 -28.57
N ARG A 475 30.74 8.83 -27.54
CA ARG A 475 30.54 7.90 -26.42
C ARG A 475 29.11 7.36 -26.46
N LEU A 476 28.98 6.03 -26.43
CA LEU A 476 27.69 5.32 -26.44
C LEU A 476 27.41 4.68 -25.09
N LEU A 477 26.20 4.93 -24.58
CA LEU A 477 25.59 4.20 -23.46
C LEU A 477 24.52 3.25 -23.99
N CYS A 478 24.55 1.99 -23.59
CA CYS A 478 23.56 0.97 -23.89
C CYS A 478 22.93 0.45 -22.61
N LEU A 479 21.60 0.52 -22.53
CA LEU A 479 20.80 0.13 -21.37
C LEU A 479 19.93 -1.07 -21.71
N ASP A 480 20.18 -2.20 -21.08
CA ASP A 480 19.45 -3.43 -21.35
C ASP A 480 18.00 -3.38 -20.86
N GLY A 481 17.14 -4.24 -21.42
CA GLY A 481 15.82 -4.51 -20.88
C GLY A 481 15.85 -5.37 -19.62
N GLY A 482 14.72 -5.40 -18.89
CA GLY A 482 14.63 -6.22 -17.66
C GLY A 482 13.55 -5.83 -16.66
N GLY A 483 12.46 -5.18 -17.07
CA GLY A 483 11.32 -4.85 -16.19
C GLY A 483 11.71 -3.94 -15.02
N ILE A 484 11.26 -4.26 -13.81
CA ILE A 484 11.54 -3.48 -12.59
C ILE A 484 13.04 -3.49 -12.22
N LYS A 485 13.81 -4.48 -12.70
CA LYS A 485 15.26 -4.56 -12.50
C LYS A 485 16.03 -3.42 -13.16
N GLY A 486 15.38 -2.55 -13.92
CA GLY A 486 15.95 -1.26 -14.33
C GLY A 486 16.51 -0.43 -13.16
N LEU A 487 16.06 -0.68 -11.93
CA LEU A 487 16.65 -0.18 -10.70
C LEU A 487 18.17 -0.46 -10.59
N VAL A 488 18.65 -1.61 -11.09
CA VAL A 488 20.07 -1.96 -11.14
C VAL A 488 20.84 -1.01 -12.05
N LEU A 489 20.28 -0.70 -13.24
CA LEU A 489 20.87 0.27 -14.17
C LEU A 489 20.96 1.65 -13.53
N ILE A 490 19.89 2.08 -12.88
CA ILE A 490 19.83 3.38 -12.18
C ILE A 490 20.91 3.44 -11.10
N GLN A 491 21.08 2.38 -10.30
CA GLN A 491 22.10 2.35 -9.24
C GLN A 491 23.53 2.43 -9.80
N MET A 492 23.82 1.74 -10.90
CA MET A 492 25.11 1.84 -11.58
C MET A 492 25.35 3.24 -12.17
N LEU A 493 24.31 3.88 -12.74
CA LEU A 493 24.39 5.24 -13.24
C LEU A 493 24.60 6.27 -12.12
N ILE A 494 23.94 6.12 -10.96
CA ILE A 494 24.19 6.96 -9.77
C ILE A 494 25.67 6.90 -9.38
N ALA A 495 26.24 5.69 -9.32
CA ALA A 495 27.64 5.53 -8.97
C ALA A 495 28.57 6.15 -10.02
N LEU A 496 28.26 5.99 -11.31
CA LEU A 496 29.03 6.62 -12.39
C LEU A 496 28.96 8.15 -12.34
N GLU A 497 27.77 8.74 -12.12
CA GLU A 497 27.58 10.19 -11.95
C GLU A 497 28.38 10.72 -10.75
N LYS A 498 28.42 9.96 -9.65
CA LYS A 498 29.18 10.31 -8.46
C LYS A 498 30.69 10.34 -8.71
N GLU A 499 31.23 9.35 -9.40
CA GLU A 499 32.67 9.30 -9.72
C GLU A 499 33.05 10.33 -10.81
N ALA A 500 32.17 10.60 -11.78
CA ALA A 500 32.44 11.54 -12.86
C ALA A 500 32.16 13.01 -12.48
N GLY A 501 31.35 13.26 -11.44
CA GLY A 501 30.94 14.60 -11.00
C GLY A 501 30.07 15.36 -12.02
N ARG A 502 29.49 14.65 -13.00
CA ARG A 502 28.64 15.21 -14.06
C ARG A 502 27.43 14.30 -14.31
N PRO A 503 26.26 14.85 -14.71
CA PRO A 503 25.09 14.05 -14.99
C PRO A 503 25.29 13.16 -16.23
N THR A 504 24.65 11.98 -16.24
CA THR A 504 24.78 10.97 -17.29
C THR A 504 24.53 11.53 -18.69
N ARG A 505 23.58 12.46 -18.82
CA ARG A 505 23.23 13.13 -20.09
C ARG A 505 24.43 13.86 -20.73
N GLU A 506 25.38 14.33 -19.92
CA GLU A 506 26.57 15.04 -20.39
C GLU A 506 27.76 14.12 -20.67
N LEU A 507 27.73 12.90 -20.14
CA LEU A 507 28.81 11.91 -20.27
C LEU A 507 28.76 11.18 -21.61
N PHE A 508 27.59 11.10 -22.26
CA PHE A 508 27.38 10.30 -23.46
C PHE A 508 26.81 11.14 -24.60
N ASP A 509 27.26 10.85 -25.82
CA ASP A 509 26.77 11.47 -27.05
C ASP A 509 25.58 10.68 -27.64
N TRP A 510 25.58 9.36 -27.42
CA TRP A 510 24.54 8.42 -27.83
C TRP A 510 24.04 7.60 -26.65
N VAL A 511 22.72 7.40 -26.58
CA VAL A 511 22.07 6.55 -25.58
C VAL A 511 21.11 5.59 -26.27
N SER A 512 21.28 4.30 -26.04
CA SER A 512 20.38 3.25 -26.54
C SER A 512 19.72 2.52 -25.38
N GLY A 513 18.46 2.14 -25.54
CA GLY A 513 17.73 1.43 -24.51
C GLY A 513 16.69 0.47 -25.04
N THR A 514 16.52 -0.65 -24.33
CA THR A 514 15.46 -1.64 -24.59
C THR A 514 14.56 -1.77 -23.37
N SER A 515 13.24 -1.87 -23.56
CA SER A 515 12.28 -2.07 -22.48
C SER A 515 12.42 -1.00 -21.39
N THR A 516 12.69 -1.42 -20.15
CA THR A 516 13.01 -0.51 -19.03
C THR A 516 14.22 0.39 -19.28
N GLY A 517 15.26 -0.11 -19.97
CA GLY A 517 16.39 0.69 -20.42
C GLY A 517 15.99 1.76 -21.44
N GLY A 518 14.95 1.49 -22.25
CA GLY A 518 14.34 2.46 -23.15
C GLY A 518 13.63 3.59 -22.39
N ILE A 519 12.83 3.25 -21.37
CA ILE A 519 12.21 4.22 -20.47
C ILE A 519 13.28 5.09 -19.78
N LEU A 520 14.35 4.46 -19.30
CA LEU A 520 15.46 5.13 -18.63
C LEU A 520 16.26 6.04 -19.60
N ALA A 521 16.54 5.57 -20.81
CA ALA A 521 17.17 6.39 -21.86
C ALA A 521 16.36 7.65 -22.15
N LEU A 522 15.03 7.51 -22.28
CA LEU A 522 14.13 8.64 -22.46
C LEU A 522 14.08 9.56 -21.23
N ALA A 523 14.23 9.04 -20.01
CA ALA A 523 14.32 9.86 -18.81
C ALA A 523 15.62 10.68 -18.75
N ILE A 524 16.76 10.08 -19.15
CA ILE A 524 18.07 10.74 -19.20
C ILE A 524 18.03 11.93 -20.15
N ILE A 525 17.47 11.76 -21.34
CA ILE A 525 17.38 12.86 -22.32
C ILE A 525 16.41 13.97 -21.90
N HIS A 526 15.52 13.73 -20.94
CA HIS A 526 14.67 14.78 -20.35
C HIS A 526 15.33 15.44 -19.13
N GLY A 527 16.57 15.05 -18.77
CA GLY A 527 17.32 15.65 -17.67
C GLY A 527 16.81 15.26 -16.29
N LYS A 528 16.10 14.13 -16.16
CA LYS A 528 15.66 13.60 -14.87
C LYS A 528 16.85 13.03 -14.10
N SER A 529 16.95 13.33 -12.80
CA SER A 529 18.03 12.82 -11.96
C SER A 529 17.85 11.32 -11.68
N MET A 530 18.97 10.60 -11.51
CA MET A 530 18.92 9.16 -11.25
C MET A 530 18.29 8.82 -9.90
N GLU A 531 18.53 9.64 -8.87
CA GLU A 531 17.89 9.48 -7.56
C GLU A 531 16.37 9.60 -7.65
N TYR A 532 15.88 10.57 -8.44
CA TYR A 532 14.45 10.71 -8.72
C TYR A 532 13.91 9.48 -9.44
N LEU A 533 14.63 8.95 -10.44
CA LEU A 533 14.21 7.78 -11.21
C LEU A 533 14.17 6.51 -10.38
N ARG A 534 15.11 6.32 -9.44
CA ARG A 534 15.06 5.22 -8.47
C ARG A 534 13.75 5.26 -7.69
N CYS A 535 13.46 6.40 -7.07
CA CYS A 535 12.22 6.60 -6.33
C CYS A 535 10.97 6.46 -7.22
N LEU A 536 11.04 6.92 -8.46
CA LEU A 536 9.96 6.81 -9.44
C LEU A 536 9.64 5.34 -9.76
N TYR A 537 10.65 4.49 -9.93
CA TYR A 537 10.45 3.05 -10.20
C TYR A 537 9.79 2.33 -9.02
N PHE A 538 10.20 2.63 -7.79
CA PHE A 538 9.52 2.12 -6.59
C PHE A 538 8.07 2.58 -6.47
N ARG A 539 7.72 3.78 -6.94
CA ARG A 539 6.32 4.24 -7.01
C ARG A 539 5.57 3.60 -8.18
N MET A 540 6.24 3.40 -9.31
CA MET A 540 5.67 2.82 -10.53
C MET A 540 5.24 1.37 -10.30
N LYS A 541 6.07 0.53 -9.66
CA LYS A 541 5.73 -0.88 -9.42
C LYS A 541 4.40 -1.03 -8.66
N GLU A 542 4.18 -0.15 -7.67
CA GLU A 542 2.96 -0.13 -6.86
C GLU A 542 1.74 0.28 -7.67
N GLN A 543 1.90 1.13 -8.68
CA GLN A 543 0.79 1.64 -9.51
C GLN A 543 0.46 0.72 -10.68
N VAL A 544 1.50 0.12 -11.28
CA VAL A 544 1.41 -0.59 -12.55
C VAL A 544 1.15 -2.09 -12.38
N PHE A 545 1.76 -2.75 -11.39
CA PHE A 545 1.62 -4.20 -11.20
C PHE A 545 0.48 -4.57 -10.25
N LYS A 546 -0.72 -4.03 -10.51
CA LYS A 546 -1.94 -4.34 -9.74
C LYS A 546 -2.81 -5.34 -10.50
N GLY A 547 -3.26 -6.39 -9.81
CA GLY A 547 -4.17 -7.40 -10.35
C GLY A 547 -3.46 -8.62 -10.94
N SER A 548 -4.12 -9.31 -11.87
CA SER A 548 -3.61 -10.54 -12.50
C SER A 548 -3.09 -10.28 -13.92
N ARG A 549 -2.06 -11.00 -14.34
CA ARG A 549 -1.53 -10.92 -15.70
C ARG A 549 -2.53 -11.43 -16.75
N PRO A 550 -2.58 -10.82 -17.96
CA PRO A 550 -1.88 -9.59 -18.33
C PRO A 550 -2.50 -8.36 -17.65
N TYR A 551 -1.66 -7.43 -17.21
CA TYR A 551 -2.06 -6.20 -16.54
C TYR A 551 -2.80 -5.24 -17.48
N GLU A 552 -3.67 -4.42 -16.90
CA GLU A 552 -4.28 -3.29 -17.62
C GLU A 552 -3.19 -2.32 -18.09
N SER A 553 -3.32 -1.81 -19.32
CA SER A 553 -2.31 -0.91 -19.90
C SER A 553 -2.45 0.53 -19.43
N ALA A 554 -3.64 0.94 -18.99
CA ALA A 554 -3.93 2.31 -18.59
C ALA A 554 -3.01 2.85 -17.48
N PRO A 555 -2.73 2.12 -16.38
CA PRO A 555 -1.84 2.62 -15.32
C PRO A 555 -0.42 2.94 -15.82
N LEU A 556 0.15 2.07 -16.68
CA LEU A 556 1.47 2.30 -17.26
C LEU A 556 1.45 3.47 -18.25
N GLU A 557 0.41 3.58 -19.07
CA GLU A 557 0.28 4.68 -20.03
C GLU A 557 0.09 6.02 -19.35
N ASP A 558 -0.78 6.12 -18.36
CA ASP A 558 -1.02 7.34 -17.59
C ASP A 558 0.23 7.75 -16.80
N PHE A 559 0.95 6.78 -16.25
CA PHE A 559 2.26 7.00 -15.66
C PHE A 559 3.24 7.60 -16.68
N LEU A 560 3.39 6.98 -17.86
CA LEU A 560 4.32 7.48 -18.88
C LEU A 560 3.91 8.87 -19.43
N LYS A 561 2.61 9.12 -19.59
CA LYS A 561 2.07 10.44 -19.99
C LYS A 561 2.34 11.51 -18.94
N LYS A 562 2.13 11.19 -17.66
CA LYS A 562 2.44 12.11 -16.55
C LYS A 562 3.92 12.43 -16.49
N GLU A 563 4.77 11.43 -16.71
CA GLU A 563 6.21 11.55 -16.58
C GLU A 563 6.89 12.21 -17.78
N PHE A 564 6.48 11.90 -19.01
CA PHE A 564 7.11 12.42 -20.23
C PHE A 564 6.31 13.52 -20.93
N GLY A 565 5.06 13.76 -20.51
CA GLY A 565 4.11 14.63 -21.19
C GLY A 565 3.35 13.90 -22.30
N GLU A 566 2.05 14.18 -22.41
CA GLU A 566 1.16 13.51 -23.36
C GLU A 566 1.48 13.86 -24.83
N ASN A 567 1.94 15.09 -25.07
CA ASN A 567 2.17 15.64 -26.41
C ASN A 567 3.66 15.82 -26.75
N THR A 568 4.56 15.38 -25.87
CA THR A 568 6.01 15.52 -26.06
C THR A 568 6.48 14.59 -27.17
N LYS A 569 7.17 15.15 -28.16
CA LYS A 569 7.69 14.44 -29.32
C LYS A 569 9.15 14.04 -29.10
N MET A 570 9.55 12.93 -29.71
CA MET A 570 10.93 12.45 -29.68
C MET A 570 11.92 13.51 -30.20
N THR A 571 11.51 14.28 -31.22
CA THR A 571 12.33 15.33 -31.86
C THR A 571 12.44 16.62 -31.05
N ASP A 572 11.70 16.76 -29.95
CA ASP A 572 11.78 17.94 -29.07
C ASP A 572 13.14 18.03 -28.35
N VAL A 573 13.79 16.88 -28.14
CA VAL A 573 15.14 16.80 -27.58
C VAL A 573 16.13 16.38 -28.66
N ARG A 574 17.12 17.23 -28.97
CA ARG A 574 18.11 16.93 -30.03
C ARG A 574 19.40 16.25 -29.56
N TYR A 575 19.74 16.36 -28.27
CA TYR A 575 20.99 15.84 -27.72
C TYR A 575 20.82 15.38 -26.27
N PRO A 576 21.39 14.23 -25.85
CA PRO A 576 22.11 13.25 -26.66
C PRO A 576 21.19 12.55 -27.67
N ARG A 577 21.79 11.87 -28.66
CA ARG A 577 21.02 11.10 -29.65
C ARG A 577 20.51 9.82 -28.98
N VAL A 578 19.20 9.56 -29.06
CA VAL A 578 18.56 8.43 -28.39
C VAL A 578 18.03 7.40 -29.38
N MET A 579 18.16 6.13 -29.02
CA MET A 579 17.62 4.98 -29.73
C MET A 579 16.83 4.11 -28.76
N VAL A 580 15.57 3.81 -29.07
CA VAL A 580 14.73 2.93 -28.27
C VAL A 580 14.20 1.79 -29.13
N THR A 581 14.50 0.55 -28.75
CA THR A 581 14.17 -0.64 -29.54
C THR A 581 12.75 -1.13 -29.29
N SER A 582 12.11 -1.69 -30.31
CA SER A 582 10.81 -2.35 -30.23
C SER A 582 10.65 -3.34 -31.38
N VAL A 583 9.76 -4.31 -31.24
CA VAL A 583 9.48 -5.30 -32.30
C VAL A 583 8.19 -4.95 -33.02
N LEU A 584 8.25 -4.84 -34.34
CA LEU A 584 7.09 -4.76 -35.22
C LEU A 584 6.50 -6.15 -35.40
N ALA A 585 5.35 -6.37 -34.77
CA ALA A 585 4.66 -7.66 -34.76
C ALA A 585 3.46 -7.73 -35.72
N ASP A 586 3.19 -6.67 -36.49
CA ASP A 586 2.16 -6.67 -37.54
C ASP A 586 2.57 -7.44 -38.81
N ARG A 587 3.74 -8.08 -38.79
CA ARG A 587 4.38 -8.78 -39.91
C ARG A 587 5.08 -10.04 -39.44
N HIS A 588 5.24 -11.00 -40.35
CA HIS A 588 5.99 -12.22 -40.11
C HIS A 588 6.96 -12.46 -41.28
N PRO A 589 8.29 -12.55 -41.04
CA PRO A 589 8.97 -12.43 -39.75
C PRO A 589 8.82 -11.04 -39.09
N GLY A 590 8.83 -10.98 -37.75
CA GLY A 590 8.81 -9.72 -37.02
C GLY A 590 10.12 -8.95 -37.24
N GLU A 591 10.05 -7.61 -37.28
CA GLU A 591 11.20 -6.75 -37.59
C GLU A 591 11.55 -5.83 -36.41
N LEU A 592 12.84 -5.50 -36.26
CA LEU A 592 13.30 -4.51 -35.29
C LEU A 592 12.94 -3.10 -35.75
N HIS A 593 12.30 -2.34 -34.87
CA HIS A 593 12.08 -0.91 -35.03
C HIS A 593 12.86 -0.12 -33.98
N ILE A 594 13.47 0.99 -34.42
CA ILE A 594 14.20 1.91 -33.55
C ILE A 594 13.47 3.25 -33.56
N PHE A 595 12.87 3.60 -32.42
CA PHE A 595 12.41 4.96 -32.16
C PHE A 595 13.62 5.85 -31.89
N ARG A 596 13.66 7.03 -32.48
CA ARG A 596 14.84 7.90 -32.48
C ARG A 596 14.46 9.38 -32.49
N ASN A 597 15.35 10.22 -31.95
CA ASN A 597 15.19 11.68 -31.96
C ASN A 597 15.97 12.39 -33.08
N TYR A 598 16.59 11.62 -33.97
CA TYR A 598 17.36 12.10 -35.12
C TYR A 598 16.85 11.43 -36.41
N ASP A 599 17.24 11.99 -37.55
CA ASP A 599 16.78 11.50 -38.85
C ASP A 599 17.30 10.09 -39.15
N PRO A 600 16.45 9.21 -39.70
CA PRO A 600 16.88 7.86 -40.09
C PRO A 600 18.07 7.91 -41.05
N PRO A 601 19.02 6.96 -40.97
CA PRO A 601 20.04 6.80 -41.99
C PRO A 601 19.42 6.59 -43.37
N SER A 602 19.75 7.46 -44.34
CA SER A 602 19.18 7.49 -45.70
C SER A 602 19.70 6.38 -46.64
N ILE A 603 20.31 5.32 -46.09
CA ILE A 603 20.96 4.27 -46.89
C ILE A 603 19.89 3.41 -47.56
N HIS A 604 19.85 3.44 -48.89
CA HIS A 604 19.03 2.54 -49.69
C HIS A 604 19.49 1.10 -49.46
N ARG A 605 18.63 0.28 -48.85
CA ARG A 605 18.75 -1.18 -48.79
C ARG A 605 17.61 -1.78 -49.58
N GLU A 606 17.91 -2.82 -50.35
CA GLU A 606 16.85 -3.69 -50.86
C GLU A 606 16.09 -4.28 -49.65
N PRO A 607 14.75 -4.31 -49.66
CA PRO A 607 13.99 -4.87 -48.57
C PRO A 607 14.37 -6.35 -48.40
N PRO A 608 14.67 -6.81 -47.18
CA PRO A 608 15.16 -8.17 -46.94
C PRO A 608 14.10 -9.25 -47.27
N TYR A 609 12.83 -8.87 -47.34
CA TYR A 609 11.71 -9.76 -47.61
C TYR A 609 10.84 -9.22 -48.74
N ALA A 610 10.35 -10.13 -49.60
CA ALA A 610 9.31 -9.81 -50.56
C ALA A 610 7.98 -9.60 -49.84
N THR A 611 7.42 -8.39 -49.90
CA THR A 611 6.14 -8.06 -49.27
C THR A 611 4.98 -8.53 -50.12
N THR A 612 4.24 -9.54 -49.66
CA THR A 612 2.98 -10.00 -50.29
C THR A 612 1.74 -9.23 -49.80
N ALA A 613 1.87 -8.53 -48.67
CA ALA A 613 0.81 -7.74 -48.04
C ALA A 613 1.18 -6.25 -48.02
N THR A 614 0.16 -5.39 -48.06
CA THR A 614 0.33 -3.93 -47.88
C THR A 614 0.27 -3.61 -46.39
N PHE A 615 1.42 -3.31 -45.77
CA PHE A 615 1.47 -2.89 -44.37
C PHE A 615 1.05 -1.42 -44.22
N LYS A 616 0.37 -1.08 -43.11
CA LYS A 616 0.05 0.31 -42.79
C LYS A 616 1.37 1.09 -42.61
N PRO A 617 1.55 2.26 -43.26
CA PRO A 617 2.75 3.06 -43.11
C PRO A 617 2.97 3.47 -41.66
N LEU A 618 4.23 3.76 -41.30
CA LEU A 618 4.59 4.06 -39.91
C LEU A 618 3.90 5.34 -39.37
N THR A 619 3.38 6.20 -40.25
CA THR A 619 3.12 7.65 -40.06
C THR A 619 1.66 8.12 -40.11
N ILE A 620 0.65 7.28 -39.85
CA ILE A 620 -0.73 7.77 -39.76
C ILE A 620 -1.17 7.88 -38.29
N PRO A 621 -1.09 9.06 -37.67
CA PRO A 621 -1.94 9.43 -36.55
C PRO A 621 -3.14 10.20 -37.10
N GLN A 622 -4.32 9.58 -37.16
CA GLN A 622 -5.56 10.36 -37.13
C GLN A 622 -6.71 9.48 -36.65
N GLY A 623 -7.13 9.78 -35.41
CA GLY A 623 -8.51 9.79 -34.97
C GLY A 623 -9.21 8.44 -34.93
N TRP A 624 -9.61 8.09 -33.69
CA TRP A 624 -10.41 6.94 -33.30
C TRP A 624 -9.58 5.67 -33.26
N GLU A 625 -9.08 5.38 -32.06
CA GLU A 625 -8.99 4.00 -31.59
C GLU A 625 -10.38 3.40 -31.82
N ASP A 626 -10.53 2.60 -32.87
CA ASP A 626 -11.54 1.55 -32.85
C ASP A 626 -11.08 0.63 -31.71
N GLU A 627 -11.60 0.88 -30.50
CA GLU A 627 -11.79 -0.23 -29.57
C GLU A 627 -12.63 -1.25 -30.34
N ASP A 628 -12.00 -2.30 -30.84
CA ASP A 628 -12.69 -3.50 -31.29
C ASP A 628 -13.31 -4.20 -30.06
N VAL A 629 -14.23 -3.52 -29.37
CA VAL A 629 -15.44 -4.16 -28.87
C VAL A 629 -16.35 -4.23 -30.09
N LEU A 630 -16.53 -5.43 -30.63
CA LEU A 630 -17.55 -5.75 -31.63
C LEU A 630 -18.91 -5.22 -31.16
N ILE A 631 -19.30 -4.03 -31.60
CA ILE A 631 -20.68 -3.55 -31.50
C ILE A 631 -21.27 -3.55 -32.91
N VAL A 632 -22.24 -4.44 -33.07
CA VAL A 632 -23.00 -4.66 -34.31
C VAL A 632 -23.88 -3.43 -34.59
N GLY A 633 -23.73 -2.88 -35.79
CA GLY A 633 -24.74 -2.06 -36.46
C GLY A 633 -24.62 -0.55 -36.24
N PHE A 634 -24.09 0.18 -37.22
CA PHE A 634 -24.70 1.35 -37.88
C PHE A 634 -23.77 1.87 -38.99
N THR A 635 -24.36 2.33 -40.09
CA THR A 635 -23.71 2.69 -41.35
C THR A 635 -23.75 4.20 -41.58
N GLU A 636 -22.61 4.88 -41.49
CA GLU A 636 -22.11 5.90 -42.44
C GLU A 636 -20.99 6.78 -41.81
N LYS A 637 -19.94 7.06 -42.59
CA LYS A 637 -18.73 7.81 -42.16
C LYS A 637 -18.76 9.24 -42.72
N PRO A 638 -18.45 10.29 -41.92
CA PRO A 638 -18.33 11.66 -42.42
C PRO A 638 -17.00 11.92 -43.16
N PRO A 639 -16.90 12.98 -43.99
CA PRO A 639 -15.81 13.17 -44.95
C PRO A 639 -14.51 13.63 -44.27
N ARG A 640 -13.42 12.93 -44.57
CA ARG A 640 -12.06 13.16 -44.05
C ARG A 640 -11.34 14.28 -44.80
N LYS A 641 -11.00 15.38 -44.13
CA LYS A 641 -9.94 16.30 -44.59
C LYS A 641 -8.58 15.69 -44.25
N ARG A 642 -7.91 15.12 -45.26
CA ARG A 642 -6.58 14.52 -45.15
C ARG A 642 -5.51 15.62 -45.13
N ARG A 643 -4.70 15.67 -44.07
CA ARG A 643 -3.39 16.34 -44.07
C ARG A 643 -2.31 15.27 -44.00
N LYS A 644 -1.24 15.42 -44.78
CA LYS A 644 -0.09 14.52 -44.83
C LYS A 644 0.80 14.81 -43.60
N VAL A 645 1.00 13.83 -42.74
CA VAL A 645 1.88 13.88 -41.57
C VAL A 645 3.14 13.06 -41.90
N THR A 646 4.32 13.64 -41.68
CA THR A 646 5.65 13.01 -41.83
C THR A 646 6.06 12.27 -40.54
N ASP A 647 7.15 11.49 -40.55
CA ASP A 647 7.72 10.75 -39.40
C ASP A 647 8.05 11.61 -38.13
N GLU A 648 7.74 12.90 -38.15
CA GLU A 648 7.99 13.96 -37.14
C GLU A 648 6.97 13.98 -35.97
N GLU A 649 6.16 12.94 -35.80
CA GLU A 649 5.09 12.87 -34.77
C GLU A 649 5.21 11.65 -33.81
N GLN A 650 6.42 11.11 -33.63
CA GLN A 650 6.65 10.08 -32.61
C GLN A 650 6.56 10.67 -31.20
N LEU A 651 5.57 10.24 -30.41
CA LEU A 651 5.40 10.66 -29.02
C LEU A 651 6.32 9.85 -28.10
N VAL A 652 6.97 10.53 -27.15
CA VAL A 652 7.93 9.92 -26.21
C VAL A 652 7.29 8.81 -25.39
N TRP A 653 6.12 9.07 -24.79
CA TRP A 653 5.43 8.08 -23.95
C TRP A 653 5.00 6.85 -24.75
N ARG A 654 4.64 7.01 -26.03
CA ARG A 654 4.29 5.89 -26.91
C ARG A 654 5.50 5.05 -27.27
N ALA A 655 6.64 5.68 -27.55
CA ALA A 655 7.90 4.95 -27.78
C ALA A 655 8.31 4.17 -26.53
N ALA A 656 8.23 4.80 -25.35
CA ALA A 656 8.49 4.17 -24.07
C ALA A 656 7.56 2.95 -23.82
N ARG A 657 6.26 3.12 -24.03
CA ARG A 657 5.26 2.04 -23.88
C ARG A 657 5.47 0.91 -24.89
N SER A 658 5.75 1.24 -26.16
CA SER A 658 6.00 0.27 -27.23
C SER A 658 7.24 -0.58 -26.95
N SER A 659 8.27 0.01 -26.34
CA SER A 659 9.49 -0.69 -25.95
C SER A 659 9.33 -1.50 -24.67
N GLY A 660 8.66 -0.96 -23.65
CA GLY A 660 8.51 -1.57 -22.31
C GLY A 660 7.38 -2.60 -22.16
N ALA A 661 6.69 -2.95 -23.25
CA ALA A 661 5.50 -3.81 -23.23
C ALA A 661 5.85 -5.31 -23.33
N ALA A 662 6.40 -5.90 -22.28
CA ALA A 662 6.66 -7.35 -22.27
C ALA A 662 5.35 -8.13 -22.52
N PRO A 663 5.24 -8.95 -23.60
CA PRO A 663 3.95 -9.51 -24.07
C PRO A 663 3.27 -10.45 -23.06
N THR A 664 4.04 -11.05 -22.15
CA THR A 664 3.54 -11.92 -21.08
C THR A 664 2.97 -11.14 -19.90
N TYR A 665 3.25 -9.84 -19.81
CA TYR A 665 2.84 -8.95 -18.73
C TYR A 665 1.80 -7.94 -19.18
N PHE A 666 1.93 -7.41 -20.39
CA PHE A 666 1.06 -6.39 -20.94
C PHE A 666 0.54 -6.79 -22.32
N ARG A 667 -0.64 -6.28 -22.66
CA ARG A 667 -1.13 -6.34 -24.04
C ARG A 667 -0.22 -5.52 -24.97
N PRO A 668 -0.11 -5.92 -26.26
CA PRO A 668 0.63 -5.17 -27.28
C PRO A 668 0.13 -3.73 -27.42
N MET A 669 1.03 -2.79 -27.72
CA MET A 669 0.65 -1.42 -28.04
C MET A 669 0.50 -1.27 -29.56
N GLY A 670 -0.72 -1.43 -30.05
CA GLY A 670 -0.98 -1.45 -31.49
C GLY A 670 -0.21 -2.57 -32.18
N ARG A 671 0.83 -2.22 -32.95
CA ARG A 671 1.69 -3.15 -33.72
C ARG A 671 3.03 -3.46 -33.05
N PHE A 672 3.29 -2.88 -31.88
CA PHE A 672 4.59 -2.94 -31.23
C PHE A 672 4.58 -3.91 -30.04
N LEU A 673 5.65 -4.69 -29.91
CA LEU A 673 5.98 -5.51 -28.75
C LEU A 673 7.33 -5.07 -28.15
N ASP A 674 7.61 -5.56 -26.94
CA ASP A 674 8.88 -5.31 -26.27
C ASP A 674 10.09 -5.61 -27.16
N GLY A 675 11.03 -4.66 -27.20
CA GLY A 675 12.30 -4.82 -27.91
C GLY A 675 13.14 -5.99 -27.40
N GLY A 676 12.89 -6.47 -26.18
CA GLY A 676 13.55 -7.59 -25.55
C GLY A 676 13.49 -8.90 -26.34
N LEU A 677 12.51 -9.07 -27.23
CA LEU A 677 12.42 -10.26 -28.09
C LEU A 677 13.48 -10.33 -29.20
N LEU A 678 14.01 -9.18 -29.65
CA LEU A 678 15.01 -9.11 -30.74
C LEU A 678 16.32 -8.46 -30.32
N ALA A 679 16.27 -7.46 -29.44
CA ALA A 679 17.40 -6.60 -29.10
C ALA A 679 17.41 -6.28 -27.60
N ASN A 680 17.29 -7.28 -26.70
CA ASN A 680 17.25 -7.03 -25.26
C ASN A 680 18.49 -6.30 -24.73
N ASN A 681 19.65 -6.64 -25.28
CA ASN A 681 20.87 -5.84 -25.18
C ASN A 681 21.05 -5.07 -26.50
N PRO A 682 20.79 -3.75 -26.54
CA PRO A 682 20.78 -3.00 -27.79
C PRO A 682 22.19 -2.65 -28.31
N THR A 683 23.26 -3.18 -27.73
CA THR A 683 24.64 -2.74 -28.04
C THR A 683 25.02 -2.97 -29.50
N LEU A 684 24.78 -4.17 -30.03
CA LEU A 684 25.11 -4.50 -31.41
C LEU A 684 24.24 -3.71 -32.40
N ASP A 685 22.95 -3.56 -32.11
CA ASP A 685 22.02 -2.80 -32.93
C ASP A 685 22.37 -1.30 -32.94
N ALA A 686 22.71 -0.74 -31.78
CA ALA A 686 23.14 0.65 -31.64
C ALA A 686 24.45 0.94 -32.39
N MET A 687 25.46 0.07 -32.26
CA MET A 687 26.70 0.20 -33.03
C MET A 687 26.43 0.12 -34.55
N THR A 688 25.52 -0.76 -34.95
CA THR A 688 25.10 -0.91 -36.34
C THR A 688 24.40 0.36 -36.84
N GLU A 689 23.49 0.92 -36.06
CA GLU A 689 22.76 2.16 -36.37
C GLU A 689 23.71 3.37 -36.44
N ILE A 690 24.64 3.52 -35.50
CA ILE A 690 25.64 4.59 -35.50
C ILE A 690 26.53 4.49 -36.74
N HIS A 691 26.97 3.28 -37.10
CA HIS A 691 27.74 3.08 -38.32
C HIS A 691 26.94 3.48 -39.57
N GLN A 692 25.66 3.09 -39.64
CA GLN A 692 24.77 3.47 -40.74
C GLN A 692 24.54 4.98 -40.80
N HIS A 693 24.30 5.63 -39.68
CA HIS A 693 24.15 7.07 -39.58
C HIS A 693 25.42 7.79 -40.09
N ASN A 694 26.59 7.38 -39.61
CA ASN A 694 27.87 7.93 -40.07
C ASN A 694 28.12 7.69 -41.57
N LYS A 695 27.70 6.55 -42.11
CA LYS A 695 27.81 6.26 -43.54
C LYS A 695 26.85 7.12 -44.36
N ALA A 696 25.62 7.34 -43.89
CA ALA A 696 24.64 8.22 -44.52
C ALA A 696 25.15 9.68 -44.59
N LEU A 697 25.72 10.19 -43.49
CA LEU A 697 26.34 11.53 -43.44
C LEU A 697 27.46 11.67 -44.48
N LYS A 698 28.30 10.64 -44.65
CA LYS A 698 29.35 10.64 -45.69
C LYS A 698 28.76 10.71 -47.09
N THR A 699 27.70 9.94 -47.37
CA THR A 699 27.06 9.93 -48.70
C THR A 699 26.34 11.23 -49.02
N GLU A 700 25.83 11.93 -48.00
CA GLU A 700 25.19 13.24 -48.13
C GLU A 700 26.19 14.40 -48.25
N GLY A 701 27.50 14.12 -48.28
CA GLY A 701 28.55 15.15 -48.34
C GLY A 701 28.86 15.83 -46.99
N ARG A 702 28.27 15.35 -45.89
CA ARG A 702 28.44 15.87 -44.52
C ARG A 702 29.51 15.11 -43.74
N ALA A 703 30.63 14.80 -44.39
CA ALA A 703 31.69 13.97 -43.82
C ALA A 703 32.38 14.61 -42.59
N GLU A 704 32.32 15.94 -42.45
CA GLU A 704 32.89 16.69 -41.33
C GLU A 704 32.15 16.46 -40.01
N GLU A 705 30.86 16.08 -40.07
CA GLU A 705 30.03 15.79 -38.89
C GLU A 705 30.25 14.37 -38.33
N VAL A 706 30.97 13.52 -39.07
CA VAL A 706 31.21 12.13 -38.69
C VAL A 706 32.20 12.05 -37.54
N GLN A 707 31.75 11.43 -36.45
CA GLN A 707 32.59 11.12 -35.29
C GLN A 707 32.81 9.60 -35.19
N LYS A 708 34.03 9.18 -34.86
CA LYS A 708 34.34 7.78 -34.59
C LYS A 708 33.83 7.44 -33.18
N LEU A 709 33.20 6.28 -33.03
CA LEU A 709 32.85 5.74 -31.73
C LEU A 709 34.13 5.36 -30.97
N GLY A 710 34.35 5.95 -29.79
CA GLY A 710 35.55 5.71 -28.98
C GLY A 710 35.30 4.80 -27.79
N ILE A 711 34.12 4.93 -27.17
CA ILE A 711 33.76 4.18 -25.96
C ILE A 711 32.31 3.70 -26.07
N VAL A 712 32.09 2.44 -25.66
CA VAL A 712 30.78 1.82 -25.50
C VAL A 712 30.66 1.31 -24.06
N VAL A 713 29.66 1.79 -23.35
CA VAL A 713 29.31 1.34 -22.00
C VAL A 713 27.97 0.61 -22.08
N SER A 714 27.97 -0.69 -21.80
CA SER A 714 26.78 -1.54 -21.76
C SER A 714 26.46 -1.91 -20.32
N LEU A 715 25.25 -1.56 -19.87
CA LEU A 715 24.76 -1.79 -18.51
C LEU A 715 23.65 -2.85 -18.52
N GLY A 716 23.86 -3.91 -17.73
CA GLY A 716 22.92 -5.02 -17.57
C GLY A 716 22.02 -4.90 -16.34
N THR A 717 20.84 -5.52 -16.40
CA THR A 717 19.85 -5.51 -15.29
C THR A 717 20.12 -6.59 -14.23
N GLY A 718 21.35 -7.10 -14.17
CA GLY A 718 21.81 -8.11 -13.22
C GLY A 718 21.64 -9.55 -13.73
N LYS A 719 22.64 -10.39 -13.43
CA LYS A 719 22.71 -11.79 -13.82
C LYS A 719 22.05 -12.68 -12.77
N PRO A 720 21.06 -13.51 -13.12
CA PRO A 720 20.51 -14.49 -12.19
C PRO A 720 21.56 -15.56 -11.86
N PRO A 721 21.42 -16.28 -10.73
CA PRO A 721 22.27 -17.42 -10.41
C PRO A 721 22.01 -18.58 -11.39
N GLN A 722 23.05 -19.39 -11.65
CA GLN A 722 22.89 -20.59 -12.46
C GLN A 722 22.14 -21.67 -11.67
N VAL A 723 21.07 -22.22 -12.23
CA VAL A 723 20.24 -23.27 -11.63
C VAL A 723 20.29 -24.53 -12.49
N VAL A 724 20.37 -25.70 -11.84
CA VAL A 724 20.35 -26.99 -12.52
C VAL A 724 18.93 -27.29 -13.03
N VAL A 725 18.80 -27.56 -14.34
CA VAL A 725 17.56 -28.03 -14.95
C VAL A 725 17.54 -29.56 -14.96
N SER A 726 16.64 -30.17 -14.20
CA SER A 726 16.61 -31.63 -13.96
C SER A 726 15.84 -32.44 -15.03
N SER A 727 15.00 -31.81 -15.85
CA SER A 727 14.26 -32.49 -16.93
C SER A 727 13.93 -31.56 -18.10
N VAL A 728 14.47 -31.83 -19.28
CA VAL A 728 14.12 -31.17 -20.56
C VAL A 728 13.41 -32.17 -21.50
N ASP A 729 12.99 -33.30 -20.96
CA ASP A 729 12.52 -34.42 -21.76
C ASP A 729 11.03 -34.29 -22.13
N VAL A 730 10.76 -34.04 -23.42
CA VAL A 730 9.41 -33.84 -23.97
C VAL A 730 9.09 -34.97 -24.94
N PHE A 731 8.91 -36.19 -24.42
CA PHE A 731 8.40 -37.31 -25.22
C PHE A 731 6.87 -37.32 -25.30
N ARG A 732 6.34 -37.95 -26.36
CA ARG A 732 4.90 -38.24 -26.55
C ARG A 732 4.47 -39.24 -25.47
N PRO A 733 3.59 -38.86 -24.53
CA PRO A 733 3.36 -39.63 -23.32
C PRO A 733 2.53 -40.89 -23.58
N SER A 734 2.92 -41.99 -22.94
CA SER A 734 2.25 -43.30 -23.05
C SER A 734 1.27 -43.55 -21.90
N ASN A 735 1.41 -42.81 -20.79
CA ASN A 735 0.58 -42.94 -19.59
C ASN A 735 0.33 -41.58 -18.91
N PRO A 736 -0.64 -41.46 -17.97
CA PRO A 736 -0.99 -40.19 -17.33
C PRO A 736 0.12 -39.53 -16.50
N LEU A 737 1.06 -40.33 -15.96
CA LEU A 737 2.19 -39.82 -15.18
C LEU A 737 3.29 -39.23 -16.09
N GLU A 738 3.53 -39.86 -17.24
CA GLU A 738 4.39 -39.34 -18.32
C GLU A 738 3.77 -38.11 -18.98
N LEU A 739 2.44 -38.04 -19.08
CA LEU A 739 1.75 -36.85 -19.55
C LEU A 739 2.04 -35.65 -18.63
N ALA A 740 1.94 -35.84 -17.31
CA ALA A 740 2.29 -34.80 -16.35
C ALA A 740 3.77 -34.39 -16.44
N LYS A 741 4.70 -35.34 -16.58
CA LYS A 741 6.13 -35.05 -16.78
C LYS A 741 6.41 -34.33 -18.10
N SER A 742 5.74 -34.71 -19.19
CA SER A 742 5.84 -34.09 -20.51
C SER A 742 5.28 -32.67 -20.50
N PHE A 743 4.20 -32.40 -19.75
CA PHE A 743 3.70 -31.03 -19.54
C PHE A 743 4.69 -30.15 -18.76
N VAL A 744 5.32 -30.69 -17.71
CA VAL A 744 6.37 -29.98 -16.96
C VAL A 744 7.58 -29.72 -17.87
N GLY A 745 8.05 -30.73 -18.61
CA GLY A 745 9.16 -30.60 -19.55
C GLY A 745 8.88 -29.59 -20.67
N ALA A 746 7.67 -29.58 -21.24
CA ALA A 746 7.27 -28.63 -22.27
C ALA A 746 7.21 -27.17 -21.73
N LYS A 747 6.78 -27.00 -20.47
CA LYS A 747 6.77 -25.69 -19.81
C LYS A 747 8.20 -25.18 -19.56
N GLU A 748 9.09 -26.02 -19.05
CA GLU A 748 10.50 -25.66 -18.83
C GLU A 748 11.22 -25.36 -20.15
N LEU A 749 10.97 -26.15 -21.21
CA LEU A 749 11.50 -25.88 -22.55
C LEU A 749 10.98 -24.55 -23.10
N GLY A 750 9.69 -24.25 -22.91
CA GLY A 750 9.10 -22.98 -23.29
C GLY A 750 9.72 -21.80 -22.56
N LYS A 751 9.97 -21.91 -21.24
CA LYS A 751 10.69 -20.91 -20.46
C LYS A 751 12.11 -20.71 -21.01
N MET A 752 12.84 -21.80 -21.23
CA MET A 752 14.21 -21.76 -21.77
C MET A 752 14.29 -21.07 -23.14
N LEU A 753 13.31 -21.28 -24.03
CA LEU A 753 13.24 -20.58 -25.32
C LEU A 753 13.09 -19.06 -25.13
N VAL A 754 12.22 -18.63 -24.22
CA VAL A 754 12.05 -17.21 -23.90
C VAL A 754 13.33 -16.64 -23.30
N ASP A 755 13.97 -17.37 -22.37
CA ASP A 755 15.23 -16.97 -21.75
C ASP A 755 16.35 -16.82 -22.80
N CYS A 756 16.45 -17.76 -23.75
CA CYS A 756 17.42 -17.66 -24.86
C CYS A 756 17.12 -16.49 -25.80
N CYS A 757 15.85 -16.21 -26.11
CA CYS A 757 15.46 -15.08 -26.96
C CYS A 757 15.70 -13.73 -26.29
N THR A 758 15.61 -13.68 -24.97
CA THR A 758 15.71 -12.45 -24.18
C THR A 758 17.04 -12.32 -23.41
N ASP A 759 18.00 -13.21 -23.65
CA ASP A 759 19.32 -13.14 -23.02
C ASP A 759 20.04 -11.84 -23.40
N SER A 760 20.55 -11.15 -22.39
CA SER A 760 21.26 -9.87 -22.52
C SER A 760 22.73 -9.93 -22.10
N ASP A 761 23.13 -10.97 -21.37
CA ASP A 761 24.47 -11.09 -20.77
C ASP A 761 25.33 -12.20 -21.41
N GLY A 762 24.74 -13.12 -22.18
CA GLY A 762 25.48 -14.17 -22.89
C GLY A 762 26.14 -13.69 -24.19
N CYS A 763 25.88 -14.40 -25.30
CA CYS A 763 26.63 -14.22 -26.55
C CYS A 763 26.61 -12.79 -27.12
N ALA A 764 25.60 -11.98 -26.81
CA ALA A 764 25.52 -10.59 -27.24
C ALA A 764 26.72 -9.77 -26.71
N VAL A 765 27.14 -10.00 -25.46
CA VAL A 765 28.26 -9.31 -24.82
C VAL A 765 29.58 -9.69 -25.47
N ASP A 766 29.81 -10.99 -25.72
CA ASP A 766 31.07 -11.46 -26.33
C ASP A 766 31.22 -10.97 -27.77
N ARG A 767 30.12 -10.98 -28.53
CA ARG A 767 30.08 -10.38 -29.87
C ARG A 767 30.40 -8.90 -29.80
N ALA A 768 29.71 -8.12 -28.96
CA ALA A 768 29.93 -6.68 -28.84
C ALA A 768 31.37 -6.36 -28.45
N ARG A 769 31.94 -7.09 -27.47
CA ARG A 769 33.34 -6.96 -27.05
C ARG A 769 34.29 -7.19 -28.23
N SER A 770 34.13 -8.31 -28.94
CA SER A 770 35.00 -8.68 -30.05
C SER A 770 34.96 -7.65 -31.20
N TRP A 771 33.77 -7.15 -31.54
CA TRP A 771 33.60 -6.11 -32.55
C TRP A 771 34.16 -4.75 -32.11
N CYS A 772 34.07 -4.41 -30.82
CA CYS A 772 34.69 -3.21 -30.27
C CYS A 772 36.23 -3.29 -30.36
N GLU A 773 36.81 -4.43 -29.99
CA GLU A 773 38.25 -4.68 -30.10
C GLU A 773 38.73 -4.57 -31.57
N MET A 774 37.97 -5.10 -32.52
CA MET A 774 38.26 -4.96 -33.96
C MET A 774 38.24 -3.52 -34.48
N THR A 775 37.50 -2.62 -33.83
CA THR A 775 37.31 -1.23 -34.27
C THR A 775 38.13 -0.22 -33.46
N ASP A 776 38.99 -0.70 -32.56
CA ASP A 776 39.71 0.10 -31.55
C ASP A 776 38.73 0.97 -30.72
N THR A 777 37.58 0.41 -30.37
CA THR A 777 36.57 1.01 -29.49
C THR A 777 36.68 0.37 -28.11
N ILE A 778 36.70 1.16 -27.04
CA ILE A 778 36.76 0.63 -25.67
C ILE A 778 35.37 0.13 -25.29
N TYR A 779 35.26 -1.13 -24.85
CA TYR A 779 33.99 -1.72 -24.40
C TYR A 779 34.01 -2.01 -22.90
N HIS A 780 33.02 -1.46 -22.19
CA HIS A 780 32.78 -1.73 -20.77
C HIS A 780 31.42 -2.41 -20.59
N ARG A 781 31.40 -3.61 -20.01
CA ARG A 781 30.17 -4.30 -19.59
C ARG A 781 30.09 -4.31 -18.07
N LEU A 782 29.04 -3.70 -17.51
CA LEU A 782 28.74 -3.76 -16.08
C LEU A 782 27.40 -4.46 -15.88
N SER A 783 27.41 -5.57 -15.15
CA SER A 783 26.21 -6.33 -14.79
C SER A 783 26.52 -7.12 -13.50
N PRO A 784 25.88 -6.80 -12.37
CA PRO A 784 26.15 -7.48 -11.10
C PRO A 784 25.63 -8.92 -11.12
N GLN A 785 26.26 -9.80 -10.34
CA GLN A 785 25.73 -11.13 -10.07
C GLN A 785 24.71 -11.04 -8.95
N LEU A 786 23.48 -11.50 -9.21
CA LEU A 786 22.41 -11.52 -8.21
C LEU A 786 22.42 -12.86 -7.47
N SER A 787 22.04 -12.83 -6.19
CA SER A 787 21.94 -14.05 -5.36
C SER A 787 20.72 -14.91 -5.69
N GLN A 788 19.68 -14.29 -6.24
CA GLN A 788 18.41 -14.95 -6.58
C GLN A 788 17.85 -14.45 -7.92
N GLU A 789 16.91 -15.22 -8.49
CA GLU A 789 16.16 -14.82 -9.68
C GLU A 789 15.10 -13.77 -9.29
N VAL A 790 15.31 -12.51 -9.68
CA VAL A 790 14.34 -11.43 -9.49
C VAL A 790 13.45 -11.34 -10.73
N MET A 791 12.13 -11.43 -10.51
CA MET A 791 11.12 -11.38 -11.58
C MET A 791 10.98 -9.98 -12.17
N LEU A 792 10.48 -9.89 -13.41
CA LEU A 792 10.35 -8.62 -14.14
C LEU A 792 9.31 -7.66 -13.52
N ASP A 793 8.35 -8.19 -12.78
CA ASP A 793 7.27 -7.47 -12.08
C ASP A 793 7.36 -7.61 -10.56
N GLU A 794 8.57 -7.82 -10.02
CA GLU A 794 8.77 -7.90 -8.57
C GLU A 794 8.27 -6.63 -7.86
N VAL A 795 7.48 -6.82 -6.81
CA VAL A 795 6.86 -5.75 -6.02
C VAL A 795 7.37 -5.69 -4.59
N SER A 796 8.06 -6.71 -4.10
CA SER A 796 8.60 -6.74 -2.74
C SER A 796 9.73 -5.74 -2.56
N ASP A 797 9.53 -4.75 -1.68
CA ASP A 797 10.55 -3.75 -1.35
C ASP A 797 11.81 -4.40 -0.79
N ALA A 798 11.68 -5.45 0.03
CA ALA A 798 12.81 -6.16 0.61
C ALA A 798 13.69 -6.82 -0.48
N VAL A 799 13.07 -7.50 -1.45
CA VAL A 799 13.79 -8.16 -2.55
C VAL A 799 14.50 -7.13 -3.43
N LEU A 800 13.81 -6.03 -3.77
CA LEU A 800 14.38 -4.98 -4.60
C LEU A 800 15.52 -4.24 -3.88
N VAL A 801 15.40 -4.01 -2.57
CA VAL A 801 16.47 -3.43 -1.74
C VAL A 801 17.66 -4.36 -1.67
N ASP A 802 17.46 -5.67 -1.51
CA ASP A 802 18.55 -6.64 -1.50
C ASP A 802 19.27 -6.71 -2.85
N MET A 803 18.53 -6.68 -3.96
CA MET A 803 19.10 -6.57 -5.31
C MET A 803 19.94 -5.30 -5.50
N LEU A 804 19.44 -4.15 -5.01
CA LEU A 804 20.17 -2.88 -5.05
C LEU A 804 21.40 -2.89 -4.13
N TRP A 805 21.29 -3.56 -2.98
CA TRP A 805 22.39 -3.77 -2.06
C TRP A 805 23.51 -4.60 -2.70
N GLU A 806 23.19 -5.71 -3.35
CA GLU A 806 24.14 -6.53 -4.11
C GLU A 806 24.81 -5.73 -5.23
N THR A 807 24.04 -4.89 -5.91
CA THR A 807 24.57 -3.96 -6.93
C THR A 807 25.57 -2.99 -6.31
N GLN A 808 25.30 -2.45 -5.12
CA GLN A 808 26.22 -1.56 -4.40
C GLN A 808 27.53 -2.28 -4.03
N MET A 809 27.45 -3.55 -3.59
CA MET A 809 28.63 -4.37 -3.30
C MET A 809 29.46 -4.61 -4.55
N TYR A 810 28.83 -4.98 -5.66
CA TYR A 810 29.48 -5.14 -6.95
C TYR A 810 30.21 -3.86 -7.40
N LEU A 811 29.58 -2.70 -7.24
CA LEU A 811 30.17 -1.41 -7.58
C LEU A 811 31.38 -1.07 -6.70
N TYR A 812 31.34 -1.43 -5.42
CA TYR A 812 32.49 -1.26 -4.53
C TYR A 812 33.66 -2.16 -4.95
N GLU A 813 33.40 -3.42 -5.28
CA GLU A 813 34.43 -4.35 -5.81
C GLU A 813 35.02 -3.85 -7.13
N LYS A 814 34.19 -3.22 -7.99
CA LYS A 814 34.60 -2.69 -9.29
C LYS A 814 34.93 -1.19 -9.29
N ARG A 815 35.18 -0.58 -8.13
CA ARG A 815 35.43 0.87 -7.99
C ARG A 815 36.56 1.39 -8.87
N GLU A 816 37.64 0.61 -9.04
CA GLU A 816 38.79 1.01 -9.86
C GLU A 816 38.42 1.06 -11.35
N ILE A 817 37.58 0.11 -11.81
CA ILE A 817 37.04 0.11 -13.17
C ILE A 817 36.12 1.33 -13.36
N LEU A 818 35.27 1.61 -12.38
CA LEU A 818 34.35 2.74 -12.43
C LEU A 818 35.09 4.09 -12.48
N GLN A 819 36.14 4.25 -11.68
CA GLN A 819 37.00 5.44 -11.68
C GLN A 819 37.75 5.61 -13.01
N SER A 820 38.29 4.51 -13.53
CA SER A 820 38.94 4.49 -14.85
C SER A 820 37.95 4.88 -15.97
N LEU A 821 36.75 4.31 -15.94
CA LEU A 821 35.68 4.63 -16.88
C LEU A 821 35.27 6.11 -16.80
N ALA A 822 35.01 6.62 -15.60
CA ALA A 822 34.66 8.03 -15.39
C ALA A 822 35.72 8.97 -15.97
N LYS A 823 37.01 8.67 -15.73
CA LYS A 823 38.12 9.42 -16.31
C LYS A 823 38.15 9.35 -17.84
N GLN A 824 37.97 8.16 -18.43
CA GLN A 824 37.91 7.99 -19.89
C GLN A 824 36.76 8.75 -20.55
N LEU A 825 35.63 8.90 -19.85
CA LEU A 825 34.47 9.66 -20.33
C LEU A 825 34.70 11.18 -20.28
N LEU A 826 35.61 11.66 -19.42
CA LEU A 826 35.95 13.08 -19.25
C LEU A 826 37.15 13.53 -20.11
N ASP A 827 38.12 12.65 -20.34
CA ASP A 827 39.40 12.98 -21.00
C ASP A 827 39.32 13.07 -22.54
N ASN A 828 38.19 12.69 -23.15
CA ASN A 828 38.02 12.56 -24.62
C ASN A 828 37.09 13.62 -25.25
#